data_AF-A0A9D5KKN2-F1
#
_entry.id   AF-A0A9D5KKN2-F1
#
_cell.length_a   1.000
_cell.length_b   1.000
_cell.length_c   1.000
_cell.angle_alpha   90.00
_cell.angle_beta   90.00
_cell.angle_gamma   90.00
#
_symmetry.space_group_name_H-M   'P 1'
#
loop_
_entity.id
_entity.type
_entity.pdbx_description
1 polymer ?
#
loop_
_entity_poly.entity_id
_entity_poly.type
_entity_poly.pdbx_seq_one_letter_code
_entity_poly.pdbx_strand_id
1 'polypeptide(L)'
;MSGRQSRNHPPCPICHRWPVSHIPASVSSFSASCTPFDGYLYMLRSSAVRTACHCYAGLRARDCAASLRIWEAFSQIWESHRPEHTHSRISPPASSAGSVPGWHAVCLNKTCGSFQRERMNTEGLSVRIRGRMRERFRWLRQLFLARRELAGRKVRRGLVMIQIDGLSRPQLEKAAANRQMPFLKHLQDNEDYHLLSHYSGLPSSTPAVQGELFYGIHSAVPSFGFRDSRTGKLTSMFNFQSAAKVERDISQGRDALLEGGGSYANVLTGGAVRNRYCLSKAGGDGWLRSVSFPVLLRVFGLYVVVLFRIMLLAAVESGLAVVDFFRGVFERKSFFKELTFIPSRLGVCILIRELVKARMLVDISLGLPVIHGNFLGYDEQAHRRGPSSAFAHWTLKGIDHTVSVLWHAAKASRKREYDVWIYSDHGQEDVVPYSRVRKKDIAAAVAESARAIGLPAVTRKGTLAGMQSRRAQLIRSPSRRNAEIWHAADDQDVNVQATGLGPLCHVYFSSRMDAETRNRLAGALVEHAGVPIVMAADGQQGGIAWTRGGQFRLPEDIDSVVGSDHLFAGEIGYDMVRLLHHPAAGTLVLSGWRPDDKPLTFAAENGAHAGPGRHETHGFALIPAGIPRDDNGRLYLRPRELRFAALRLLGRYPLAIKHRPAALRSERGVMRMMTYNTHGCRGSDGVVRTDRIARVISRYDPDVVALQELDVGQERSAYADQAKEIAERLDMRFRYHPSYILREGSYGNAVLSRLPMELVRAGPLPGNGKSEPRGALWAEINNGRDAMQCIATHLSYYPSERHLQVNALLQDGWLNDPRCEGQVVLCGDFNMLPRSRSYRALCHRLRDALEMSGNGRVRTWMGLACLDYIFIGGDMIVRCVNVVQNHLTRLASDHYPVIVDIGV
;
A
#
# COMPACT_ATOMS: atom_id res chain seq x y z
N MET A 1 48.80 -28.94 31.97
CA MET A 1 49.74 -28.70 30.86
C MET A 1 49.20 -27.58 29.98
N SER A 2 49.99 -26.50 29.86
CA SER A 2 50.26 -25.68 28.66
C SER A 2 49.29 -25.70 27.44
N GLY A 3 48.96 -24.57 26.80
CA GLY A 3 49.38 -23.19 27.03
C GLY A 3 48.86 -22.19 25.95
N ARG A 4 48.93 -20.90 26.28
CA ARG A 4 48.49 -19.69 25.52
C ARG A 4 48.70 -19.69 23.99
N GLN A 5 47.82 -18.99 23.26
CA GLN A 5 48.15 -17.66 22.70
C GLN A 5 46.92 -16.85 22.23
N SER A 6 47.04 -15.52 22.31
CA SER A 6 46.01 -14.52 21.97
C SER A 6 46.61 -13.33 21.20
N ARG A 7 45.92 -12.86 20.15
CA ARG A 7 46.11 -11.54 19.49
C ARG A 7 44.73 -11.12 18.94
N ASN A 8 44.09 -10.08 19.49
CA ASN A 8 44.27 -8.64 19.23
C ASN A 8 43.79 -8.17 17.84
N HIS A 9 42.64 -7.48 17.82
CA HIS A 9 42.26 -6.48 16.81
C HIS A 9 41.70 -5.23 17.54
N PRO A 10 41.78 -4.02 16.93
CA PRO A 10 41.86 -2.75 17.66
C PRO A 10 40.52 -2.10 18.06
N PRO A 11 40.52 -1.17 19.02
CA PRO A 11 39.34 -0.40 19.43
C PRO A 11 39.03 0.75 18.45
N CYS A 12 37.74 1.00 18.22
CA CYS A 12 37.24 2.16 17.48
C CYS A 12 36.99 3.34 18.47
N PRO A 13 37.50 4.56 18.22
CA PRO A 13 37.34 5.70 19.11
C PRO A 13 36.08 6.54 18.81
N ILE A 14 35.89 7.60 19.62
CA ILE A 14 34.88 8.67 19.50
C ILE A 14 33.49 8.33 20.08
N CYS A 15 33.42 8.30 21.41
CA CYS A 15 32.25 8.73 22.17
C CYS A 15 32.63 10.01 22.94
N HIS A 16 32.35 11.19 22.38
CA HIS A 16 32.58 12.45 23.10
C HIS A 16 31.33 12.87 23.88
N ARG A 17 31.56 13.07 25.18
CA ARG A 17 30.61 13.65 26.15
C ARG A 17 30.22 15.07 25.71
N TRP A 18 28.96 15.44 25.94
CA TRP A 18 28.57 16.84 26.17
C TRP A 18 27.93 16.97 27.55
N PRO A 19 28.28 17.99 28.35
CA PRO A 19 27.90 18.07 29.76
C PRO A 19 26.50 18.67 29.99
N VAL A 20 25.93 18.33 31.14
CA VAL A 20 24.72 18.97 31.68
C VAL A 20 25.14 20.23 32.44
N SER A 21 24.60 21.42 32.08
CA SER A 21 24.73 22.61 32.91
C SER A 21 23.68 23.70 32.62
N HIS A 22 22.96 24.06 33.69
CA HIS A 22 22.28 25.34 33.98
C HIS A 22 21.00 25.79 33.24
N ILE A 23 19.94 25.83 34.06
CA ILE A 23 18.72 26.66 33.97
C ILE A 23 19.09 28.13 34.26
N PRO A 24 18.40 29.10 33.63
CA PRO A 24 17.69 30.13 34.41
C PRO A 24 16.19 30.16 34.10
N ALA A 25 15.41 30.70 35.04
CA ALA A 25 13.94 30.76 34.99
C ALA A 25 13.42 32.18 34.65
N SER A 26 12.08 32.31 34.61
CA SER A 26 11.27 33.54 34.39
C SER A 26 11.16 34.01 32.91
N VAL A 27 10.10 34.67 32.43
CA VAL A 27 8.99 35.42 33.08
C VAL A 27 7.64 35.20 32.35
N SER A 28 6.50 35.43 33.04
CA SER A 28 5.13 35.77 32.53
C SER A 28 4.48 34.89 31.44
N SER A 29 3.40 34.14 31.68
CA SER A 29 2.02 34.56 32.05
C SER A 29 1.22 35.30 30.97
N PHE A 30 0.24 34.60 30.36
CA PHE A 30 -1.08 35.19 30.08
C PHE A 30 -2.16 34.10 30.08
N SER A 31 -3.14 34.25 30.96
CA SER A 31 -4.33 33.42 31.08
C SER A 31 -5.52 34.09 30.40
N ALA A 32 -6.38 33.31 29.74
CA ALA A 32 -7.73 33.74 29.36
C ALA A 32 -8.64 32.52 29.15
N SER A 33 -9.27 32.06 30.25
CA SER A 33 -10.39 31.13 30.24
C SER A 33 -11.70 31.87 29.96
N CYS A 34 -12.58 31.34 29.10
CA CYS A 34 -13.98 31.78 28.98
C CYS A 34 -14.94 30.67 28.50
N THR A 35 -15.54 30.01 29.49
CA THR A 35 -16.88 29.38 29.54
C THR A 35 -17.44 29.77 30.93
N PRO A 36 -18.74 29.62 31.32
CA PRO A 36 -19.70 28.55 30.95
C PRO A 36 -21.22 28.94 30.97
N PHE A 37 -22.10 27.97 31.31
CA PHE A 37 -23.59 27.97 31.46
C PHE A 37 -24.42 27.94 30.16
N ASP A 38 -25.60 27.30 30.03
CA ASP A 38 -26.37 26.18 30.66
C ASP A 38 -27.80 26.31 30.05
N GLY A 39 -28.74 25.34 29.94
CA GLY A 39 -28.84 23.92 30.28
C GLY A 39 -30.25 23.39 29.86
N TYR A 40 -30.60 22.14 30.21
CA TYR A 40 -31.92 21.44 30.03
C TYR A 40 -32.33 21.07 28.56
N LEU A 41 -32.36 19.80 28.12
CA LEU A 41 -33.31 18.67 28.41
C LEU A 41 -34.72 18.90 27.76
N TYR A 42 -35.40 17.95 27.06
CA TYR A 42 -35.25 16.48 26.98
C TYR A 42 -35.91 15.81 25.71
N MET A 43 -35.34 14.69 25.23
CA MET A 43 -35.89 13.54 24.45
C MET A 43 -36.84 13.62 23.20
N LEU A 44 -36.41 12.88 22.15
CA LEU A 44 -37.10 11.81 21.37
C LEU A 44 -37.49 11.97 19.87
N ARG A 45 -36.81 11.13 19.04
CA ARG A 45 -37.21 10.42 17.79
C ARG A 45 -36.69 10.86 16.40
N SER A 46 -36.29 9.81 15.66
CA SER A 46 -36.22 9.61 14.20
C SER A 46 -35.29 10.45 13.31
N SER A 47 -34.10 9.89 13.11
CA SER A 47 -33.54 9.47 11.80
C SER A 47 -33.56 10.42 10.59
N ALA A 48 -32.33 10.73 10.14
CA ALA A 48 -31.91 10.66 8.74
C ALA A 48 -32.71 11.46 7.68
N VAL A 49 -32.48 12.77 7.62
CA VAL A 49 -32.26 13.56 6.38
C VAL A 49 -31.83 14.97 6.78
N ARG A 50 -30.92 15.60 6.01
CA ARG A 50 -30.25 16.91 6.25
C ARG A 50 -29.15 16.91 7.33
N THR A 51 -27.90 16.92 6.88
CA THR A 51 -26.99 18.09 7.01
C THR A 51 -25.84 17.89 6.02
N ALA A 52 -26.07 18.30 4.78
CA ALA A 52 -25.06 18.40 3.73
C ALA A 52 -25.12 19.81 3.14
N CYS A 53 -24.99 20.83 4.01
CA CYS A 53 -24.92 22.25 3.67
C CYS A 53 -24.30 23.02 4.85
N HIS A 54 -22.98 22.86 5.06
CA HIS A 54 -22.11 23.85 5.70
C HIS A 54 -20.64 23.40 5.54
N CYS A 55 -20.06 23.71 4.38
CA CYS A 55 -18.60 23.81 4.14
C CYS A 55 -18.33 24.31 2.70
N TYR A 56 -18.90 25.47 2.36
CA TYR A 56 -18.54 26.27 1.18
C TYR A 56 -18.68 27.75 1.54
N ALA A 57 -17.65 28.30 2.17
CA ALA A 57 -17.50 29.72 2.40
C ALA A 57 -16.27 30.20 1.60
N GLY A 58 -16.50 31.10 0.63
CA GLY A 58 -15.44 31.66 -0.20
C GLY A 58 -15.53 31.34 -1.69
N LEU A 59 -16.56 31.87 -2.38
CA LEU A 59 -16.54 32.25 -3.80
C LEU A 59 -17.70 33.23 -4.07
N ARG A 60 -17.61 34.05 -5.13
CA ARG A 60 -18.38 35.31 -5.26
C ARG A 60 -19.80 35.09 -5.82
N ALA A 61 -20.76 35.87 -5.32
CA ALA A 61 -22.20 35.69 -5.52
C ALA A 61 -22.79 36.10 -6.91
N ARG A 62 -22.07 35.86 -8.02
CA ARG A 62 -22.59 36.16 -9.38
C ARG A 62 -22.75 34.96 -10.32
N ASP A 63 -22.21 33.79 -9.98
CA ASP A 63 -22.25 32.62 -10.88
C ASP A 63 -23.41 31.62 -10.61
N CYS A 64 -24.17 31.77 -9.51
CA CYS A 64 -25.26 30.84 -9.17
C CYS A 64 -26.53 30.97 -10.04
N ALA A 65 -26.74 32.10 -10.75
CA ALA A 65 -27.98 32.34 -11.48
C ALA A 65 -28.14 31.49 -12.76
N ALA A 66 -27.04 30.99 -13.34
CA ALA A 66 -27.08 30.20 -14.56
C ALA A 66 -27.43 28.72 -14.33
N SER A 67 -27.13 28.17 -13.14
CA SER A 67 -27.29 26.74 -12.86
C SER A 67 -28.72 26.33 -12.48
N LEU A 68 -29.52 27.24 -11.91
CA LEU A 68 -30.91 26.94 -11.53
C LEU A 68 -31.84 26.76 -12.74
N ARG A 69 -31.73 27.63 -13.76
CA ARG A 69 -32.59 27.58 -14.97
C ARG A 69 -32.43 26.30 -15.80
N ILE A 70 -31.29 25.63 -15.72
CA ILE A 70 -31.04 24.34 -16.40
C ILE A 70 -31.73 23.18 -15.66
N TRP A 71 -31.95 23.30 -14.36
CA TRP A 71 -32.58 22.26 -13.55
C TRP A 71 -34.11 22.26 -13.67
N GLU A 72 -34.73 23.45 -13.72
CA GLU A 72 -36.18 23.60 -13.92
C GLU A 72 -36.64 23.04 -15.28
N ALA A 73 -35.86 23.27 -16.34
CA ALA A 73 -36.12 22.71 -17.67
C ALA A 73 -36.04 21.17 -17.71
N PHE A 74 -35.25 20.54 -16.84
CA PHE A 74 -35.12 19.08 -16.77
C PHE A 74 -36.27 18.41 -16.01
N SER A 75 -36.86 19.09 -15.02
CA SER A 75 -38.04 18.58 -14.30
C SER A 75 -39.29 18.55 -15.18
N GLN A 76 -39.55 19.60 -15.97
CA GLN A 76 -40.75 19.66 -16.83
C GLN A 76 -40.79 18.56 -17.90
N ILE A 77 -39.63 18.14 -18.42
CA ILE A 77 -39.56 17.04 -19.40
C ILE A 77 -39.90 15.68 -18.74
N TRP A 78 -39.54 15.48 -17.47
CA TRP A 78 -39.73 14.20 -16.76
C TRP A 78 -41.18 13.91 -16.36
N GLU A 79 -42.01 14.94 -16.16
CA GLU A 79 -43.42 14.78 -15.76
C GLU A 79 -44.37 14.47 -16.93
N SER A 80 -43.93 14.70 -18.18
CA SER A 80 -44.76 14.55 -19.39
C SER A 80 -45.05 13.10 -19.84
N HIS A 81 -44.45 12.08 -19.21
CA HIS A 81 -44.48 10.68 -19.70
C HIS A 81 -44.82 9.66 -18.59
N ARG A 82 -46.08 9.66 -18.12
CA ARG A 82 -46.68 8.51 -17.40
C ARG A 82 -48.00 8.08 -18.06
N PRO A 83 -48.23 6.77 -18.32
CA PRO A 83 -49.53 6.27 -18.74
C PRO A 83 -50.50 6.15 -17.56
N GLU A 84 -51.77 6.48 -17.80
CA GLU A 84 -52.87 6.29 -16.85
C GLU A 84 -53.45 4.87 -16.90
N HIS A 85 -53.96 4.38 -15.77
CA HIS A 85 -55.02 3.37 -15.77
C HIS A 85 -55.98 3.59 -14.59
N THR A 86 -57.27 3.46 -14.88
CA THR A 86 -58.42 3.87 -14.05
C THR A 86 -58.91 2.77 -13.09
N HIS A 87 -59.46 3.17 -11.95
CA HIS A 87 -60.24 2.31 -11.06
C HIS A 87 -61.75 2.59 -11.19
N SER A 88 -62.57 1.53 -11.23
CA SER A 88 -64.00 1.58 -10.94
C SER A 88 -64.35 0.57 -9.84
N ARG A 89 -65.35 0.91 -9.02
CA ARG A 89 -65.80 0.14 -7.82
C ARG A 89 -66.83 -0.93 -8.21
N ILE A 90 -67.00 -1.94 -7.36
CA ILE A 90 -68.31 -2.58 -7.01
C ILE A 90 -68.15 -3.34 -5.67
N SER A 91 -69.26 -3.48 -4.94
CA SER A 91 -69.35 -3.98 -3.55
C SER A 91 -69.74 -5.48 -3.44
N PRO A 92 -69.69 -6.12 -2.25
CA PRO A 92 -69.76 -7.59 -2.09
C PRO A 92 -71.13 -8.11 -1.59
N PRO A 93 -71.32 -9.45 -1.54
CA PRO A 93 -72.24 -10.11 -0.60
C PRO A 93 -71.54 -11.18 0.29
N ALA A 94 -72.30 -11.87 1.15
CA ALA A 94 -71.80 -12.52 2.37
C ALA A 94 -72.33 -13.94 2.67
N SER A 95 -71.76 -14.55 3.73
CA SER A 95 -72.38 -15.49 4.71
C SER A 95 -72.35 -17.03 4.53
N SER A 96 -72.28 -17.72 5.69
CA SER A 96 -72.60 -19.15 6.01
C SER A 96 -71.67 -20.29 5.51
N ALA A 97 -71.61 -21.50 6.09
CA ALA A 97 -71.75 -22.03 7.48
C ALA A 97 -71.37 -23.55 7.55
N GLY A 98 -70.98 -24.08 8.73
CA GLY A 98 -70.78 -25.53 9.03
C GLY A 98 -69.52 -26.23 8.46
N SER A 99 -68.98 -27.38 8.91
CA SER A 99 -69.11 -28.22 10.11
C SER A 99 -68.25 -29.52 9.95
N VAL A 100 -67.18 -29.69 10.77
CA VAL A 100 -66.66 -30.89 11.53
C VAL A 100 -67.11 -32.34 11.12
N PRO A 101 -66.37 -33.49 11.31
CA PRO A 101 -64.95 -33.81 11.70
C PRO A 101 -64.18 -34.91 10.86
N GLY A 102 -62.89 -35.18 11.17
CA GLY A 102 -62.44 -36.59 11.39
C GLY A 102 -61.16 -37.16 10.71
N TRP A 103 -60.35 -37.89 11.52
CA TRP A 103 -59.36 -38.95 11.18
C TRP A 103 -57.91 -38.63 10.76
N HIS A 104 -57.06 -39.67 10.77
CA HIS A 104 -55.69 -39.67 11.34
C HIS A 104 -54.52 -39.91 10.34
N ALA A 105 -53.39 -39.25 10.65
CA ALA A 105 -52.00 -39.74 10.63
C ALA A 105 -51.07 -39.68 9.37
N VAL A 106 -49.77 -39.54 9.72
CA VAL A 106 -48.50 -39.83 8.99
C VAL A 106 -47.91 -38.78 8.00
N CYS A 107 -46.92 -38.05 8.54
CA CYS A 107 -45.63 -37.59 7.99
C CYS A 107 -45.49 -36.78 6.67
N LEU A 108 -44.76 -35.66 6.87
CA LEU A 108 -43.76 -35.01 6.00
C LEU A 108 -44.20 -34.10 4.83
N ASN A 109 -43.59 -32.91 4.89
CA ASN A 109 -43.25 -31.97 3.82
C ASN A 109 -44.30 -30.96 3.32
N LYS A 110 -43.77 -29.74 3.05
CA LYS A 110 -44.41 -28.57 2.39
C LYS A 110 -45.60 -27.93 3.13
N THR A 111 -45.35 -26.79 3.78
CA THR A 111 -45.78 -25.45 3.28
C THR A 111 -45.48 -24.34 4.30
N CYS A 112 -44.69 -23.35 3.90
CA CYS A 112 -44.82 -21.97 4.41
C CYS A 112 -44.28 -21.03 3.32
N GLY A 113 -45.17 -20.59 2.43
CA GLY A 113 -44.78 -19.96 1.17
C GLY A 113 -45.85 -19.04 0.60
N SER A 114 -46.26 -18.02 1.37
CA SER A 114 -47.23 -17.02 0.90
C SER A 114 -47.17 -15.64 1.59
N PHE A 115 -46.18 -15.33 2.43
CA PHE A 115 -46.10 -14.04 3.14
C PHE A 115 -44.75 -13.29 3.08
N GLN A 116 -44.00 -13.47 1.99
CA GLN A 116 -42.67 -12.85 1.81
C GLN A 116 -42.41 -12.17 0.44
N ARG A 117 -43.45 -11.92 -0.38
CA ARG A 117 -43.24 -11.48 -1.78
C ARG A 117 -43.18 -9.97 -2.07
N GLU A 118 -43.52 -9.08 -1.13
CA GLU A 118 -43.60 -7.63 -1.44
C GLU A 118 -42.50 -6.74 -0.86
N ARG A 119 -41.55 -7.26 -0.07
CA ARG A 119 -40.35 -6.50 0.38
C ARG A 119 -39.04 -6.86 -0.35
N MET A 120 -39.12 -7.57 -1.48
CA MET A 120 -37.93 -8.14 -2.16
C MET A 120 -37.54 -7.52 -3.52
N ASN A 121 -38.09 -6.35 -3.89
CA ASN A 121 -37.90 -5.79 -5.24
C ASN A 121 -36.88 -4.64 -5.40
N THR A 122 -36.23 -4.15 -4.33
CA THR A 122 -35.15 -3.14 -4.44
C THR A 122 -33.73 -3.71 -4.26
N GLU A 123 -33.56 -4.80 -3.52
CA GLU A 123 -32.22 -5.43 -3.35
C GLU A 123 -31.79 -6.30 -4.55
N GLY A 124 -32.76 -6.88 -5.27
CA GLY A 124 -32.54 -7.84 -6.35
C GLY A 124 -31.72 -7.31 -7.54
N LEU A 125 -31.74 -6.00 -7.80
CA LEU A 125 -30.95 -5.39 -8.88
C LEU A 125 -29.45 -5.37 -8.54
N SER A 126 -29.10 -5.07 -7.28
CA SER A 126 -27.70 -5.05 -6.81
C SER A 126 -27.09 -6.46 -6.75
N VAL A 127 -27.92 -7.48 -6.53
CA VAL A 127 -27.51 -8.90 -6.52
C VAL A 127 -27.40 -9.44 -7.95
N ARG A 128 -28.29 -9.07 -8.88
CA ARG A 128 -28.15 -9.44 -10.30
C ARG A 128 -26.90 -8.85 -10.97
N ILE A 129 -26.50 -7.62 -10.62
CA ILE A 129 -25.25 -7.01 -11.14
C ILE A 129 -24.01 -7.68 -10.52
N ARG A 130 -24.01 -7.96 -9.21
CA ARG A 130 -22.94 -8.73 -8.55
C ARG A 130 -22.87 -10.20 -9.03
N GLY A 131 -24.00 -10.78 -9.41
CA GLY A 131 -24.09 -12.10 -10.03
C GLY A 131 -23.42 -12.16 -11.40
N ARG A 132 -23.80 -11.27 -12.34
CA ARG A 132 -23.24 -11.24 -13.71
C ARG A 132 -21.72 -11.03 -13.76
N MET A 133 -21.13 -10.31 -12.80
CA MET A 133 -19.67 -10.23 -12.67
C MET A 133 -19.03 -11.56 -12.24
N ARG A 134 -19.67 -12.36 -11.37
CA ARG A 134 -19.17 -13.70 -10.99
C ARG A 134 -19.22 -14.69 -12.14
N GLU A 135 -20.18 -14.55 -13.07
CA GLU A 135 -20.33 -15.48 -14.20
C GLU A 135 -19.26 -15.29 -15.28
N ARG A 136 -18.89 -14.04 -15.62
CA ARG A 136 -17.82 -13.75 -16.60
C ARG A 136 -16.45 -14.33 -16.22
N PHE A 137 -16.19 -14.55 -14.94
CA PHE A 137 -14.95 -15.20 -14.46
C PHE A 137 -15.07 -16.71 -14.21
N ARG A 138 -16.27 -17.30 -14.35
CA ARG A 138 -16.49 -18.75 -14.17
C ARG A 138 -15.73 -19.57 -15.21
N TRP A 139 -15.62 -19.06 -16.44
CA TRP A 139 -14.89 -19.70 -17.55
C TRP A 139 -13.36 -19.67 -17.38
N LEU A 140 -12.80 -18.54 -16.90
CA LEU A 140 -11.38 -18.44 -16.53
C LEU A 140 -11.02 -19.37 -15.36
N ARG A 141 -11.93 -19.58 -14.40
CA ARG A 141 -11.78 -20.61 -13.36
C ARG A 141 -11.74 -22.01 -13.96
N GLN A 142 -12.63 -22.35 -14.90
CA GLN A 142 -12.68 -23.68 -15.50
C GLN A 142 -11.44 -24.03 -16.33
N LEU A 143 -10.81 -23.07 -17.01
CA LEU A 143 -9.60 -23.30 -17.81
C LEU A 143 -8.31 -23.55 -17.01
N PHE A 144 -8.23 -23.12 -15.75
CA PHE A 144 -6.99 -23.19 -14.95
C PHE A 144 -7.10 -24.07 -13.69
N LEU A 145 -8.29 -24.57 -13.33
CA LEU A 145 -8.47 -25.46 -12.19
C LEU A 145 -8.19 -26.92 -12.55
N ALA A 146 -6.91 -27.25 -12.73
CA ALA A 146 -6.44 -28.63 -12.59
C ALA A 146 -6.71 -29.10 -11.15
N ARG A 147 -7.80 -29.87 -10.98
CA ARG A 147 -8.27 -30.39 -9.70
C ARG A 147 -7.41 -31.57 -9.28
N ARG A 148 -6.37 -31.32 -8.49
CA ARG A 148 -5.59 -32.37 -7.80
C ARG A 148 -5.07 -31.87 -6.44
N GLU A 149 -4.95 -32.80 -5.49
CA GLU A 149 -5.01 -32.52 -4.06
C GLU A 149 -3.86 -31.66 -3.50
N LEU A 150 -4.18 -30.97 -2.40
CA LEU A 150 -3.22 -30.32 -1.51
C LEU A 150 -3.62 -30.56 -0.04
N ALA A 151 -3.91 -31.82 0.31
CA ALA A 151 -3.70 -32.26 1.68
C ALA A 151 -2.18 -32.31 1.94
N GLY A 152 -1.71 -31.77 3.07
CA GLY A 152 -0.36 -32.02 3.58
C GLY A 152 0.81 -31.13 3.10
N ARG A 153 0.64 -30.11 2.23
CA ARG A 153 1.75 -29.17 1.91
C ARG A 153 1.74 -27.93 2.79
N LYS A 154 2.85 -27.67 3.50
CA LYS A 154 3.12 -26.39 4.20
C LYS A 154 3.01 -25.23 3.21
N VAL A 155 1.94 -24.43 3.34
CA VAL A 155 1.67 -23.27 2.49
C VAL A 155 2.73 -22.19 2.76
N ARG A 156 3.66 -22.02 1.82
CA ARG A 156 4.72 -20.99 1.92
C ARG A 156 4.14 -19.60 1.65
N ARG A 157 4.71 -18.56 2.29
CA ARG A 157 4.40 -17.17 1.96
C ARG A 157 4.76 -16.85 0.51
N GLY A 158 4.09 -15.86 -0.06
CA GLY A 158 4.45 -15.25 -1.32
C GLY A 158 4.20 -13.75 -1.31
N LEU A 159 4.73 -13.05 -2.30
CA LEU A 159 4.58 -11.60 -2.44
C LEU A 159 4.10 -11.22 -3.84
N VAL A 160 3.06 -10.38 -3.91
CA VAL A 160 2.65 -9.68 -5.14
C VAL A 160 2.95 -8.20 -4.98
N MET A 161 3.83 -7.67 -5.82
CA MET A 161 4.18 -6.25 -5.85
C MET A 161 3.52 -5.61 -7.08
N ILE A 162 2.83 -4.50 -6.83
CA ILE A 162 2.13 -3.71 -7.85
C ILE A 162 2.74 -2.31 -7.83
N GLN A 163 3.45 -1.96 -8.90
CA GLN A 163 3.99 -0.62 -9.10
C GLN A 163 2.99 0.21 -9.92
N ILE A 164 2.62 1.39 -9.43
CA ILE A 164 1.88 2.41 -10.19
C ILE A 164 2.89 3.48 -10.61
N ASP A 165 3.32 3.43 -11.86
CA ASP A 165 4.39 4.27 -12.41
C ASP A 165 4.02 5.77 -12.39
N GLY A 166 4.94 6.62 -11.93
CA GLY A 166 4.82 8.08 -11.91
C GLY A 166 3.82 8.72 -10.93
N LEU A 167 3.12 7.95 -10.08
CA LEU A 167 2.04 8.47 -9.21
C LEU A 167 2.55 8.95 -7.83
N SER A 168 2.76 10.27 -7.70
CA SER A 168 3.12 10.88 -6.42
C SER A 168 2.04 10.68 -5.34
N ARG A 169 2.46 10.67 -4.07
CA ARG A 169 1.58 10.55 -2.91
C ARG A 169 0.48 11.63 -2.87
N PRO A 170 0.76 12.94 -3.11
CA PRO A 170 -0.29 13.95 -3.12
C PRO A 170 -1.33 13.75 -4.23
N GLN A 171 -0.92 13.24 -5.41
CA GLN A 171 -1.88 12.94 -6.49
C GLN A 171 -2.70 11.67 -6.19
N LEU A 172 -2.15 10.67 -5.49
CA LEU A 172 -2.92 9.54 -4.96
C LEU A 172 -3.97 10.02 -3.95
N GLU A 173 -3.60 10.84 -2.98
CA GLU A 173 -4.50 11.35 -1.94
C GLU A 173 -5.64 12.20 -2.57
N LYS A 174 -5.30 13.06 -3.54
CA LYS A 174 -6.28 13.78 -4.38
C LYS A 174 -7.18 12.84 -5.18
N ALA A 175 -6.66 11.75 -5.74
CA ALA A 175 -7.45 10.78 -6.49
C ALA A 175 -8.38 9.96 -5.57
N ALA A 176 -7.94 9.63 -4.35
CA ALA A 176 -8.75 8.96 -3.33
C ALA A 176 -9.90 9.87 -2.85
N ALA A 177 -9.62 11.13 -2.53
CA ALA A 177 -10.63 12.12 -2.16
C ALA A 177 -11.71 12.30 -3.26
N ASN A 178 -11.28 12.34 -4.52
CA ASN A 178 -12.16 12.42 -5.69
C ASN A 178 -12.85 11.08 -6.07
N ARG A 179 -12.77 10.05 -5.23
CA ARG A 179 -13.36 8.71 -5.44
C ARG A 179 -12.91 8.03 -6.75
N GLN A 180 -11.69 8.32 -7.21
CA GLN A 180 -11.08 7.74 -8.41
C GLN A 180 -10.32 6.44 -8.12
N MET A 181 -9.91 6.24 -6.86
CA MET A 181 -9.20 5.05 -6.35
C MET A 181 -9.97 4.36 -5.20
N PRO A 182 -11.24 3.94 -5.41
CA PRO A 182 -12.09 3.43 -4.33
C PRO A 182 -11.58 2.11 -3.72
N PHE A 183 -10.91 1.24 -4.47
CA PHE A 183 -10.38 -0.01 -3.91
C PHE A 183 -9.14 0.22 -3.05
N LEU A 184 -8.21 1.09 -3.46
CA LEU A 184 -7.08 1.47 -2.59
C LEU A 184 -7.54 2.19 -1.31
N LYS A 185 -8.65 2.93 -1.34
CA LYS A 185 -9.26 3.49 -0.12
C LYS A 185 -9.90 2.39 0.75
N HIS A 186 -10.62 1.45 0.15
CA HIS A 186 -11.16 0.29 0.87
C HIS A 186 -10.08 -0.54 1.57
N LEU A 187 -8.91 -0.74 0.96
CA LEU A 187 -7.77 -1.43 1.58
C LEU A 187 -7.30 -0.74 2.87
N GLN A 188 -7.19 0.59 2.87
CA GLN A 188 -6.83 1.37 4.07
C GLN A 188 -7.90 1.22 5.15
N ASP A 189 -9.18 1.37 4.75
CA ASP A 189 -10.29 1.48 5.69
C ASP A 189 -10.76 0.14 6.28
N ASN A 190 -10.50 -0.99 5.61
CA ASN A 190 -11.09 -2.30 5.96
C ASN A 190 -10.09 -3.46 6.02
N GLU A 191 -8.90 -3.31 5.43
CA GLU A 191 -7.94 -4.41 5.27
C GLU A 191 -6.58 -4.14 5.95
N ASP A 192 -6.52 -3.07 6.76
CA ASP A 192 -5.37 -2.65 7.57
C ASP A 192 -4.09 -2.46 6.74
N TYR A 193 -4.24 -1.67 5.66
CA TYR A 193 -3.14 -1.18 4.85
C TYR A 193 -2.73 0.24 5.26
N HIS A 194 -1.44 0.46 5.48
CA HIS A 194 -0.90 1.77 5.85
C HIS A 194 -0.32 2.48 4.64
N LEU A 195 -0.71 3.75 4.43
CA LEU A 195 -0.15 4.62 3.42
C LEU A 195 1.09 5.33 3.96
N LEU A 196 2.25 4.96 3.43
CA LEU A 196 3.55 5.49 3.81
C LEU A 196 4.12 6.35 2.69
N SER A 197 4.95 7.34 3.05
CA SER A 197 5.76 8.03 2.07
C SER A 197 6.91 7.13 1.61
N HIS A 198 7.16 7.14 0.30
CA HIS A 198 8.25 6.41 -0.33
C HIS A 198 9.12 7.43 -1.06
N TYR A 199 10.32 7.67 -0.55
CA TYR A 199 11.32 8.52 -1.19
C TYR A 199 12.03 7.73 -2.29
N SER A 200 11.96 8.20 -3.52
CA SER A 200 12.45 7.47 -4.70
C SER A 200 13.97 7.29 -4.77
N GLY A 201 14.74 8.14 -4.08
CA GLY A 201 16.16 8.33 -4.36
C GLY A 201 16.40 9.15 -5.64
N LEU A 202 17.66 9.55 -5.88
CA LEU A 202 18.07 10.19 -7.14
C LEU A 202 18.93 9.28 -8.04
N PRO A 203 18.70 9.32 -9.37
CA PRO A 203 17.64 10.04 -10.06
C PRO A 203 16.26 9.41 -9.81
N SER A 204 15.22 10.22 -9.59
CA SER A 204 13.84 9.79 -9.29
C SER A 204 13.15 9.15 -10.52
N SER A 205 13.63 7.97 -10.90
CA SER A 205 13.31 7.32 -12.17
C SER A 205 13.23 5.81 -12.03
N THR A 206 12.30 5.20 -12.76
CA THR A 206 12.05 3.75 -12.76
C THR A 206 13.31 2.88 -12.78
N PRO A 207 14.32 3.09 -13.67
CA PRO A 207 15.52 2.23 -13.69
C PRO A 207 16.38 2.35 -12.43
N ALA A 208 16.49 3.53 -11.82
CA ALA A 208 17.27 3.71 -10.59
C ALA A 208 16.55 3.10 -9.38
N VAL A 209 15.24 3.36 -9.26
CA VAL A 209 14.38 2.77 -8.22
C VAL A 209 14.35 1.25 -8.31
N GLN A 210 14.22 0.69 -9.53
CA GLN A 210 14.27 -0.77 -9.74
C GLN A 210 15.67 -1.35 -9.49
N GLY A 211 16.75 -0.60 -9.74
CA GLY A 211 18.11 -0.99 -9.34
C GLY A 211 18.26 -1.12 -7.83
N GLU A 212 17.72 -0.16 -7.08
CA GLU A 212 17.75 -0.17 -5.62
C GLU A 212 16.82 -1.25 -5.04
N LEU A 213 15.59 -1.38 -5.54
CA LEU A 213 14.62 -2.38 -5.08
C LEU A 213 15.05 -3.82 -5.42
N PHE A 214 15.43 -4.08 -6.67
CA PHE A 214 15.68 -5.44 -7.16
C PHE A 214 17.09 -5.95 -6.87
N TYR A 215 18.07 -5.06 -6.68
CA TYR A 215 19.49 -5.42 -6.47
C TYR A 215 20.16 -4.74 -5.27
N GLY A 216 19.54 -3.74 -4.64
CA GLY A 216 20.11 -3.02 -3.49
C GLY A 216 21.11 -1.92 -3.86
N ILE A 217 21.11 -1.46 -5.12
CA ILE A 217 22.06 -0.45 -5.61
C ILE A 217 21.40 0.92 -5.73
N HIS A 218 21.79 1.84 -4.84
CA HIS A 218 21.42 3.26 -4.95
C HIS A 218 21.96 3.84 -6.27
N SER A 219 21.19 4.70 -6.93
CA SER A 219 21.63 5.45 -8.13
C SER A 219 22.22 4.55 -9.24
N ALA A 220 21.64 3.36 -9.45
CA ALA A 220 22.12 2.33 -10.40
C ALA A 220 22.28 2.80 -11.87
N VAL A 221 21.65 3.92 -12.22
CA VAL A 221 21.91 4.73 -13.41
C VAL A 221 21.88 6.20 -13.01
N PRO A 222 22.62 7.11 -13.68
CA PRO A 222 22.69 8.52 -13.30
C PRO A 222 21.52 9.34 -13.88
N SER A 223 20.82 8.80 -14.88
CA SER A 223 19.57 9.30 -15.45
C SER A 223 19.02 8.27 -16.46
N PHE A 224 17.92 8.59 -17.14
CA PHE A 224 17.37 7.72 -18.19
C PHE A 224 18.24 7.65 -19.47
N GLY A 225 19.09 8.66 -19.72
CA GLY A 225 19.98 8.73 -20.89
C GLY A 225 21.34 9.33 -20.54
N PHE A 226 22.41 8.56 -20.74
CA PHE A 226 23.75 8.82 -20.20
C PHE A 226 24.86 8.33 -21.15
N ARG A 227 26.12 8.73 -20.91
CA ARG A 227 27.29 8.24 -21.66
C ARG A 227 27.81 6.95 -21.05
N ASP A 228 27.90 5.88 -21.84
CA ASP A 228 28.47 4.61 -21.39
C ASP A 228 29.98 4.80 -21.10
N SER A 229 30.40 4.54 -19.85
CA SER A 229 31.78 4.80 -19.42
C SER A 229 32.82 3.88 -20.06
N ARG A 230 32.41 2.73 -20.63
CA ARG A 230 33.33 1.80 -21.32
C ARG A 230 33.43 2.07 -22.82
N THR A 231 32.40 2.63 -23.45
CA THR A 231 32.36 2.83 -24.91
C THR A 231 32.40 4.30 -25.35
N GLY A 232 32.21 5.24 -24.42
CA GLY A 232 32.11 6.68 -24.71
C GLY A 232 30.84 7.09 -25.47
N LYS A 233 29.98 6.15 -25.88
CA LYS A 233 28.78 6.43 -26.69
C LYS A 233 27.58 6.78 -25.79
N LEU A 234 26.79 7.77 -26.20
CA LEU A 234 25.52 8.11 -25.55
C LEU A 234 24.51 6.97 -25.72
N THR A 235 23.84 6.59 -24.63
CA THR A 235 22.79 5.57 -24.63
C THR A 235 21.62 5.95 -23.72
N SER A 236 20.60 5.09 -23.66
CA SER A 236 19.45 5.26 -22.77
C SER A 236 18.86 3.91 -22.35
N MET A 237 18.09 3.92 -21.26
CA MET A 237 17.41 2.71 -20.75
C MET A 237 16.24 2.24 -21.64
N PHE A 238 15.93 2.93 -22.74
CA PHE A 238 15.07 2.41 -23.80
C PHE A 238 15.79 1.39 -24.71
N ASN A 239 17.12 1.43 -24.79
CA ASN A 239 17.88 0.44 -25.55
C ASN A 239 18.00 -0.85 -24.72
N PHE A 240 17.39 -1.94 -25.22
CA PHE A 240 17.42 -3.25 -24.57
C PHE A 240 18.84 -3.74 -24.27
N GLN A 241 19.81 -3.48 -25.15
CA GLN A 241 21.21 -3.90 -24.97
C GLN A 241 21.87 -3.16 -23.80
N SER A 242 21.55 -1.88 -23.64
CA SER A 242 22.08 -1.06 -22.55
C SER A 242 21.41 -1.39 -21.22
N ALA A 243 20.09 -1.58 -21.21
CA ALA A 243 19.39 -2.09 -20.03
C ALA A 243 19.89 -3.49 -19.62
N ALA A 244 20.16 -4.39 -20.57
CA ALA A 244 20.76 -5.71 -20.33
C ALA A 244 22.23 -5.66 -19.87
N LYS A 245 22.97 -4.61 -20.24
CA LYS A 245 24.34 -4.37 -19.74
C LYS A 245 24.29 -3.89 -18.29
N VAL A 246 23.52 -2.84 -18.02
CA VAL A 246 23.31 -2.30 -16.67
C VAL A 246 22.83 -3.41 -15.72
N GLU A 247 21.83 -4.20 -16.11
CA GLU A 247 21.33 -5.31 -15.28
C GLU A 247 22.42 -6.33 -14.95
N ARG A 248 23.28 -6.70 -15.91
CA ARG A 248 24.42 -7.61 -15.67
C ARG A 248 25.49 -7.00 -14.78
N ASP A 249 25.79 -5.72 -14.92
CA ASP A 249 26.80 -5.04 -14.10
C ASP A 249 26.30 -4.90 -12.63
N ILE A 250 25.00 -4.66 -12.40
CA ILE A 250 24.44 -4.56 -11.02
C ILE A 250 24.09 -5.90 -10.38
N SER A 251 23.82 -6.96 -11.16
CA SER A 251 23.46 -8.28 -10.62
C SER A 251 24.64 -9.13 -10.15
N GLN A 252 25.88 -8.75 -10.48
CA GLN A 252 27.07 -9.53 -10.11
C GLN A 252 27.22 -9.63 -8.59
N GLY A 253 27.27 -10.85 -8.07
CA GLY A 253 27.48 -11.15 -6.65
C GLY A 253 26.36 -10.73 -5.70
N ARG A 254 25.10 -10.59 -6.19
CA ARG A 254 23.97 -10.09 -5.38
C ARG A 254 22.69 -10.89 -5.61
N ASP A 255 21.99 -11.21 -4.53
CA ASP A 255 20.67 -11.85 -4.57
C ASP A 255 19.64 -10.95 -5.27
N ALA A 256 18.93 -11.48 -6.26
CA ALA A 256 17.94 -10.70 -7.00
C ALA A 256 16.55 -10.85 -6.35
N LEU A 257 15.83 -9.73 -6.14
CA LEU A 257 14.57 -9.76 -5.37
C LEU A 257 13.53 -10.70 -6.01
N LEU A 258 13.43 -10.70 -7.34
CA LEU A 258 12.41 -11.43 -8.09
C LEU A 258 12.86 -12.83 -8.52
N GLU A 259 13.99 -13.32 -8.01
CA GLU A 259 14.53 -14.65 -8.34
C GLU A 259 13.50 -15.77 -8.11
N GLY A 260 13.37 -16.69 -9.06
CA GLY A 260 12.34 -17.74 -9.07
C GLY A 260 10.90 -17.23 -9.27
N GLY A 261 10.72 -15.94 -9.50
CA GLY A 261 9.44 -15.25 -9.62
C GLY A 261 9.06 -14.79 -11.03
N GLY A 262 8.10 -13.86 -11.08
CA GLY A 262 7.62 -13.20 -12.30
C GLY A 262 7.87 -11.69 -12.29
N SER A 263 8.17 -11.11 -13.46
CA SER A 263 8.48 -9.68 -13.64
C SER A 263 7.86 -9.17 -14.94
N TYR A 264 7.02 -8.12 -14.85
CA TYR A 264 6.14 -7.72 -15.93
C TYR A 264 6.14 -6.19 -16.15
N ALA A 265 6.43 -5.78 -17.40
CA ALA A 265 6.50 -4.38 -17.84
C ALA A 265 7.53 -3.50 -17.09
N ASN A 266 8.59 -4.13 -16.56
CA ASN A 266 9.68 -3.47 -15.85
C ASN A 266 10.81 -3.00 -16.80
N VAL A 267 11.73 -2.18 -16.30
CA VAL A 267 12.97 -1.89 -17.04
C VAL A 267 13.95 -3.05 -16.86
N LEU A 268 14.07 -3.54 -15.63
CA LEU A 268 14.96 -4.63 -15.19
C LEU A 268 14.14 -5.89 -14.87
N THR A 269 14.68 -7.09 -15.08
CA THR A 269 13.96 -8.33 -14.75
C THR A 269 13.91 -8.62 -13.25
N GLY A 270 14.88 -8.13 -12.48
CA GLY A 270 15.01 -8.44 -11.06
C GLY A 270 15.39 -9.89 -10.77
N GLY A 271 15.97 -10.60 -11.76
CA GLY A 271 16.30 -12.04 -11.68
C GLY A 271 15.11 -12.97 -11.91
N ALA A 272 13.95 -12.46 -12.33
CA ALA A 272 12.76 -13.26 -12.55
C ALA A 272 12.92 -14.26 -13.69
N VAL A 273 12.64 -15.54 -13.41
CA VAL A 273 12.59 -16.62 -14.41
C VAL A 273 11.50 -16.35 -15.45
N ARG A 274 10.38 -15.76 -15.03
CA ARG A 274 9.27 -15.37 -15.92
C ARG A 274 9.24 -13.86 -16.11
N ASN A 275 10.16 -13.35 -16.93
CA ASN A 275 10.18 -11.97 -17.37
C ASN A 275 9.43 -11.82 -18.71
N ARG A 276 8.50 -10.87 -18.81
CA ARG A 276 7.89 -10.46 -20.10
C ARG A 276 7.66 -8.96 -20.13
N TYR A 277 7.77 -8.38 -21.33
CA TYR A 277 7.70 -6.93 -21.55
C TYR A 277 8.77 -6.14 -20.76
N CYS A 278 9.85 -6.81 -20.33
CA CYS A 278 10.98 -6.18 -19.65
C CYS A 278 11.96 -5.59 -20.67
N LEU A 279 12.34 -4.31 -20.53
CA LEU A 279 13.19 -3.65 -21.53
C LEU A 279 14.55 -4.34 -21.69
N SER A 280 15.18 -4.80 -20.61
CA SER A 280 16.47 -5.52 -20.65
C SER A 280 16.46 -6.90 -21.33
N LYS A 281 15.29 -7.45 -21.69
CA LYS A 281 15.16 -8.74 -22.40
C LYS A 281 14.43 -8.64 -23.74
N ALA A 282 14.01 -7.44 -24.15
CA ALA A 282 13.17 -7.21 -25.33
C ALA A 282 13.82 -7.52 -26.70
N GLY A 283 15.09 -7.94 -26.73
CA GLY A 283 15.81 -8.31 -27.96
C GLY A 283 15.67 -9.77 -28.42
N GLY A 284 15.19 -10.68 -27.57
CA GLY A 284 15.15 -12.12 -27.88
C GLY A 284 13.91 -12.58 -28.63
N ASP A 285 12.72 -12.21 -28.12
CA ASP A 285 11.43 -12.59 -28.70
C ASP A 285 10.70 -11.38 -29.25
N GLY A 286 10.32 -11.44 -30.54
CA GLY A 286 9.55 -10.37 -31.18
C GLY A 286 8.21 -10.15 -30.46
N TRP A 287 7.94 -8.90 -30.09
CA TRP A 287 6.75 -8.43 -29.33
C TRP A 287 5.39 -8.97 -29.82
N LEU A 288 5.25 -9.35 -31.10
CA LEU A 288 4.08 -10.07 -31.65
C LEU A 288 4.32 -11.55 -32.01
N ARG A 289 5.55 -12.03 -32.18
CA ARG A 289 5.84 -13.39 -32.69
C ARG A 289 5.54 -14.50 -31.67
N SER A 290 5.53 -14.20 -30.38
CA SER A 290 5.24 -15.17 -29.31
C SER A 290 3.74 -15.36 -29.01
N VAL A 291 2.83 -14.82 -29.83
CA VAL A 291 1.38 -14.93 -29.66
C VAL A 291 0.78 -15.55 -30.92
N SER A 292 0.35 -16.80 -30.83
CA SER A 292 -0.28 -17.47 -31.97
C SER A 292 -1.58 -16.77 -32.36
N PHE A 293 -1.87 -16.70 -33.66
CA PHE A 293 -3.05 -16.02 -34.20
C PHE A 293 -4.38 -16.45 -33.52
N PRO A 294 -4.62 -17.73 -33.15
CA PRO A 294 -5.81 -18.12 -32.41
C PRO A 294 -5.88 -17.56 -30.98
N VAL A 295 -4.74 -17.36 -30.31
CA VAL A 295 -4.70 -16.69 -29.00
C VAL A 295 -4.96 -15.21 -29.15
N LEU A 296 -4.41 -14.57 -30.19
CA LEU A 296 -4.71 -13.18 -30.53
C LEU A 296 -6.20 -13.00 -30.83
N LEU A 297 -6.83 -13.92 -31.57
CA LEU A 297 -8.27 -13.89 -31.87
C LEU A 297 -9.15 -14.09 -30.62
N ARG A 298 -8.77 -15.01 -29.72
CA ARG A 298 -9.49 -15.21 -28.44
C ARG A 298 -9.35 -14.00 -27.50
N VAL A 299 -8.17 -13.37 -27.45
CA VAL A 299 -7.98 -12.10 -26.75
C VAL A 299 -8.83 -11.03 -27.42
N PHE A 300 -8.76 -10.85 -28.74
CA PHE A 300 -9.57 -9.88 -29.47
C PHE A 300 -11.08 -10.05 -29.19
N GLY A 301 -11.60 -11.28 -29.18
CA GLY A 301 -12.98 -11.59 -28.82
C GLY A 301 -13.33 -11.28 -27.35
N LEU A 302 -12.51 -11.70 -26.38
CA LEU A 302 -12.70 -11.38 -24.96
C LEU A 302 -12.68 -9.86 -24.70
N TYR A 303 -11.87 -9.15 -25.46
CA TYR A 303 -11.62 -7.73 -25.32
C TYR A 303 -12.40 -6.87 -26.32
N VAL A 304 -13.34 -7.41 -27.12
CA VAL A 304 -14.09 -6.63 -28.11
C VAL A 304 -14.88 -5.47 -27.47
N VAL A 305 -15.40 -5.69 -26.26
CA VAL A 305 -16.07 -4.67 -25.44
C VAL A 305 -15.07 -3.62 -24.91
N VAL A 306 -13.83 -4.03 -24.61
CA VAL A 306 -12.76 -3.11 -24.17
C VAL A 306 -12.25 -2.29 -25.36
N LEU A 307 -12.08 -2.91 -26.53
CA LEU A 307 -11.71 -2.26 -27.78
C LEU A 307 -12.78 -1.27 -28.24
N PHE A 308 -14.07 -1.63 -28.17
CA PHE A 308 -15.17 -0.71 -28.43
C PHE A 308 -15.18 0.48 -27.45
N ARG A 309 -14.90 0.23 -26.15
CA ARG A 309 -14.75 1.30 -25.16
C ARG A 309 -13.53 2.20 -25.44
N ILE A 310 -12.41 1.63 -25.89
CA ILE A 310 -11.21 2.37 -26.32
C ILE A 310 -11.54 3.24 -27.55
N MET A 311 -12.25 2.69 -28.54
CA MET A 311 -12.70 3.42 -29.74
C MET A 311 -13.60 4.61 -29.37
N LEU A 312 -14.58 4.40 -28.48
CA LEU A 312 -15.44 5.47 -27.97
C LEU A 312 -14.66 6.55 -27.22
N LEU A 313 -13.69 6.16 -26.38
CA LEU A 313 -12.82 7.11 -25.67
C LEU A 313 -11.87 7.86 -26.63
N ALA A 314 -11.39 7.21 -27.68
CA ALA A 314 -10.58 7.84 -28.71
C ALA A 314 -11.39 8.83 -29.55
N ALA A 315 -12.69 8.57 -29.77
CA ALA A 315 -13.61 9.53 -30.38
C ALA A 315 -13.84 10.75 -29.46
N VAL A 316 -14.04 10.53 -28.15
CA VAL A 316 -14.12 11.62 -27.15
C VAL A 316 -12.82 12.43 -27.09
N GLU A 317 -11.65 11.78 -27.11
CA GLU A 317 -10.37 12.48 -27.14
C GLU A 317 -10.15 13.24 -28.45
N SER A 318 -10.60 12.71 -29.58
CA SER A 318 -10.60 13.43 -30.86
C SER A 318 -11.47 14.69 -30.78
N GLY A 319 -12.65 14.60 -30.17
CA GLY A 319 -13.52 15.74 -29.91
C GLY A 319 -12.90 16.78 -28.98
N LEU A 320 -12.30 16.35 -27.86
CA LEU A 320 -11.60 17.24 -26.93
C LEU A 320 -10.37 17.89 -27.57
N ALA A 321 -9.60 17.14 -28.37
CA ALA A 321 -8.46 17.67 -29.11
C ALA A 321 -8.87 18.69 -30.17
N VAL A 322 -10.07 18.56 -30.76
CA VAL A 322 -10.66 19.58 -31.64
C VAL A 322 -11.07 20.83 -30.85
N VAL A 323 -11.65 20.69 -29.66
CA VAL A 323 -11.96 21.85 -28.77
C VAL A 323 -10.69 22.56 -28.29
N ASP A 324 -9.67 21.80 -27.86
CA ASP A 324 -8.36 22.34 -27.46
C ASP A 324 -7.61 22.95 -28.66
N PHE A 325 -7.78 22.42 -29.87
CA PHE A 325 -7.29 23.03 -31.11
C PHE A 325 -7.95 24.39 -31.38
N PHE A 326 -9.27 24.51 -31.26
CA PHE A 326 -9.96 25.80 -31.38
C PHE A 326 -9.59 26.79 -30.26
N ARG A 327 -9.23 26.31 -29.07
CA ARG A 327 -8.62 27.13 -27.99
C ARG A 327 -7.14 27.47 -28.25
N GLY A 328 -6.45 26.71 -29.10
CA GLY A 328 -4.99 26.70 -29.26
C GLY A 328 -4.48 27.13 -30.64
N VAL A 329 -5.31 27.76 -31.48
CA VAL A 329 -5.01 28.16 -32.88
C VAL A 329 -3.74 29.04 -33.03
N PHE A 330 -3.18 29.56 -31.95
CA PHE A 330 -1.92 30.31 -31.95
C PHE A 330 -0.62 29.48 -31.95
N GLU A 331 -0.62 28.17 -31.63
CA GLU A 331 0.60 27.32 -31.72
C GLU A 331 0.56 26.37 -32.94
N ARG A 332 1.20 26.78 -34.06
CA ARG A 332 1.31 25.99 -35.30
C ARG A 332 2.01 24.63 -35.10
N LYS A 333 1.24 23.54 -34.91
CA LYS A 333 1.71 22.14 -34.97
C LYS A 333 0.83 21.27 -35.86
N SER A 334 1.39 20.18 -36.39
CA SER A 334 0.76 19.40 -37.46
C SER A 334 -0.36 18.45 -36.95
N PHE A 335 -1.57 19.01 -36.82
CA PHE A 335 -2.84 18.36 -36.47
C PHE A 335 -2.95 16.87 -36.85
N PHE A 336 -2.77 16.54 -38.13
CA PHE A 336 -2.95 15.17 -38.65
C PHE A 336 -1.94 14.12 -38.13
N LYS A 337 -0.74 14.53 -37.68
CA LYS A 337 0.24 13.60 -37.08
C LYS A 337 -0.05 13.29 -35.62
N GLU A 338 -0.74 14.16 -34.87
CA GLU A 338 -1.14 13.84 -33.50
C GLU A 338 -2.44 13.05 -33.45
N LEU A 339 -3.42 13.38 -34.31
CA LEU A 339 -4.72 12.73 -34.35
C LEU A 339 -4.63 11.22 -34.62
N THR A 340 -3.66 10.79 -35.45
CA THR A 340 -3.40 9.38 -35.77
C THR A 340 -2.63 8.61 -34.67
N PHE A 341 -1.96 9.32 -33.74
CA PHE A 341 -1.17 8.73 -32.66
C PHE A 341 -1.94 8.54 -31.33
N ILE A 342 -3.07 9.23 -31.18
CA ILE A 342 -3.89 9.21 -29.97
C ILE A 342 -4.55 7.84 -29.71
N PRO A 343 -5.34 7.25 -30.64
CA PRO A 343 -6.11 6.03 -30.35
C PRO A 343 -5.20 4.81 -30.14
N SER A 344 -4.13 4.73 -30.94
CA SER A 344 -3.19 3.62 -30.93
C SER A 344 -2.42 3.52 -29.61
N ARG A 345 -1.95 4.65 -29.05
CA ARG A 345 -1.18 4.65 -27.79
C ARG A 345 -2.04 4.41 -26.55
N LEU A 346 -3.29 4.87 -26.55
CA LEU A 346 -4.27 4.51 -25.52
C LEU A 346 -4.65 3.03 -25.56
N GLY A 347 -4.86 2.51 -26.77
CA GLY A 347 -4.99 1.08 -27.01
C GLY A 347 -3.82 0.30 -26.42
N VAL A 348 -2.58 0.72 -26.67
CA VAL A 348 -1.36 0.07 -26.16
C VAL A 348 -1.26 0.14 -24.63
N CYS A 349 -1.48 1.29 -23.99
CA CYS A 349 -1.38 1.39 -22.52
C CYS A 349 -2.43 0.52 -21.81
N ILE A 350 -3.66 0.49 -22.34
CA ILE A 350 -4.74 -0.34 -21.80
C ILE A 350 -4.46 -1.83 -22.09
N LEU A 351 -4.02 -2.17 -23.30
CA LEU A 351 -3.65 -3.55 -23.68
C LEU A 351 -2.51 -4.09 -22.81
N ILE A 352 -1.44 -3.31 -22.59
CA ILE A 352 -0.31 -3.71 -21.73
C ILE A 352 -0.80 -3.96 -20.30
N ARG A 353 -1.60 -3.06 -19.71
CA ARG A 353 -2.20 -3.28 -18.37
C ARG A 353 -2.97 -4.61 -18.30
N GLU A 354 -3.80 -4.89 -19.29
CA GLU A 354 -4.62 -6.10 -19.34
C GLU A 354 -3.77 -7.37 -19.56
N LEU A 355 -2.71 -7.31 -20.36
CA LEU A 355 -1.74 -8.39 -20.54
C LEU A 355 -0.92 -8.65 -19.27
N VAL A 356 -0.43 -7.61 -18.60
CA VAL A 356 0.29 -7.70 -17.31
C VAL A 356 -0.62 -8.34 -16.26
N LYS A 357 -1.86 -7.85 -16.11
CA LYS A 357 -2.87 -8.44 -15.22
C LYS A 357 -3.09 -9.92 -15.51
N ALA A 358 -3.30 -10.30 -16.78
CA ALA A 358 -3.50 -11.69 -17.16
C ALA A 358 -2.30 -12.60 -16.83
N ARG A 359 -1.07 -12.10 -16.99
CA ARG A 359 0.15 -12.86 -16.62
C ARG A 359 0.31 -13.01 -15.11
N MET A 360 0.09 -11.95 -14.34
CA MET A 360 0.14 -12.00 -12.88
C MET A 360 -0.92 -12.96 -12.31
N LEU A 361 -2.14 -12.99 -12.88
CA LEU A 361 -3.18 -13.95 -12.50
C LEU A 361 -2.76 -15.42 -12.71
N VAL A 362 -2.10 -15.72 -13.84
CA VAL A 362 -1.55 -17.07 -14.08
C VAL A 362 -0.47 -17.41 -13.05
N ASP A 363 0.44 -16.49 -12.76
CA ASP A 363 1.55 -16.72 -11.83
C ASP A 363 1.10 -16.87 -10.37
N ILE A 364 0.04 -16.15 -9.96
CA ILE A 364 -0.64 -16.31 -8.66
C ILE A 364 -1.28 -17.71 -8.56
N SER A 365 -1.87 -18.21 -9.66
CA SER A 365 -2.50 -19.55 -9.68
C SER A 365 -1.48 -20.69 -9.71
N LEU A 366 -0.29 -20.45 -10.31
CA LEU A 366 0.86 -21.36 -10.26
C LEU A 366 1.55 -21.36 -8.89
N GLY A 367 1.44 -20.27 -8.11
CA GLY A 367 2.06 -20.18 -6.79
C GLY A 367 3.54 -19.80 -6.84
N LEU A 368 3.94 -18.84 -7.70
CA LEU A 368 5.31 -18.31 -7.69
C LEU A 368 5.64 -17.58 -6.37
N PRO A 369 6.89 -17.64 -5.87
CA PRO A 369 7.27 -17.01 -4.61
C PRO A 369 7.05 -15.48 -4.61
N VAL A 370 7.38 -14.82 -5.70
CA VAL A 370 7.30 -13.37 -5.84
C VAL A 370 6.87 -13.00 -7.26
N ILE A 371 6.01 -11.98 -7.39
CA ILE A 371 5.44 -11.53 -8.65
C ILE A 371 5.43 -10.01 -8.64
N HIS A 372 6.07 -9.37 -9.61
CA HIS A 372 6.05 -7.92 -9.78
C HIS A 372 5.40 -7.53 -11.12
N GLY A 373 4.52 -6.53 -11.09
CA GLY A 373 3.97 -5.91 -12.30
C GLY A 373 3.95 -4.39 -12.19
N ASN A 374 4.43 -3.73 -13.25
CA ASN A 374 4.40 -2.28 -13.38
C ASN A 374 3.27 -1.80 -14.31
N PHE A 375 2.57 -0.75 -13.88
CA PHE A 375 1.42 -0.17 -14.58
C PHE A 375 1.71 1.25 -15.07
N LEU A 376 2.41 1.33 -16.20
CA LEU A 376 2.84 2.53 -16.96
C LEU A 376 1.75 3.57 -17.32
N GLY A 377 0.48 3.28 -17.03
CA GLY A 377 -0.67 3.98 -17.61
C GLY A 377 -0.86 5.42 -17.10
N TYR A 378 -0.39 5.73 -15.89
CA TYR A 378 -0.46 7.08 -15.33
C TYR A 378 0.73 7.94 -15.81
N ASP A 379 1.97 7.48 -15.61
CA ASP A 379 3.22 8.08 -16.09
C ASP A 379 3.13 8.61 -17.54
N GLU A 380 2.74 7.75 -18.50
CA GLU A 380 2.60 8.11 -19.91
C GLU A 380 1.60 9.26 -20.17
N GLN A 381 0.55 9.40 -19.36
CA GLN A 381 -0.43 10.48 -19.49
C GLN A 381 -0.01 11.73 -18.73
N ALA A 382 0.61 11.57 -17.56
CA ALA A 382 1.15 12.67 -16.76
C ALA A 382 2.25 13.41 -17.54
N HIS A 383 3.15 12.69 -18.22
CA HIS A 383 4.14 13.29 -19.14
C HIS A 383 3.53 14.16 -20.24
N ARG A 384 2.38 13.74 -20.78
CA ARG A 384 1.73 14.40 -21.92
C ARG A 384 0.83 15.57 -21.50
N ARG A 385 0.11 15.44 -20.38
CA ARG A 385 -0.98 16.35 -19.99
C ARG A 385 -0.76 17.05 -18.64
N GLY A 386 0.34 16.75 -17.96
CA GLY A 386 0.59 17.14 -16.57
C GLY A 386 -0.04 16.15 -15.58
N PRO A 387 0.59 15.95 -14.41
CA PRO A 387 0.17 14.95 -13.43
C PRO A 387 -1.26 15.18 -12.90
N SER A 388 -1.64 16.44 -12.65
CA SER A 388 -2.99 16.80 -12.16
C SER A 388 -4.10 16.72 -13.22
N SER A 389 -3.81 16.30 -14.45
CA SER A 389 -4.81 16.31 -15.53
C SER A 389 -5.95 15.32 -15.29
N ALA A 390 -7.17 15.72 -15.64
CA ALA A 390 -8.36 14.87 -15.54
C ALA A 390 -8.20 13.53 -16.28
N PHE A 391 -7.39 13.52 -17.35
CA PHE A 391 -7.11 12.31 -18.13
C PHE A 391 -6.12 11.37 -17.45
N ALA A 392 -5.01 11.88 -16.88
CA ALA A 392 -4.10 11.06 -16.07
C ALA A 392 -4.86 10.43 -14.90
N HIS A 393 -5.64 11.23 -14.17
CA HIS A 393 -6.53 10.77 -13.10
C HIS A 393 -7.65 9.81 -13.57
N TRP A 394 -8.09 9.88 -14.83
CA TRP A 394 -9.05 8.91 -15.36
C TRP A 394 -8.42 7.52 -15.54
N THR A 395 -7.16 7.42 -15.93
CA THR A 395 -6.46 6.12 -16.09
C THR A 395 -6.39 5.34 -14.78
N LEU A 396 -6.27 6.05 -13.66
CA LEU A 396 -6.18 5.50 -12.31
C LEU A 396 -7.37 4.58 -11.98
N LYS A 397 -8.59 4.89 -12.43
CA LYS A 397 -9.78 4.05 -12.24
C LYS A 397 -9.61 2.63 -12.83
N GLY A 398 -8.88 2.50 -13.95
CA GLY A 398 -8.57 1.22 -14.56
C GLY A 398 -7.42 0.47 -13.88
N ILE A 399 -6.53 1.20 -13.21
CA ILE A 399 -5.45 0.64 -12.39
C ILE A 399 -6.05 0.13 -11.06
N ASP A 400 -6.87 0.91 -10.35
CA ASP A 400 -7.59 0.53 -9.12
C ASP A 400 -8.39 -0.76 -9.30
N HIS A 401 -9.17 -0.87 -10.40
CA HIS A 401 -9.87 -2.10 -10.75
C HIS A 401 -8.93 -3.29 -11.00
N THR A 402 -7.77 -3.05 -11.61
CA THR A 402 -6.74 -4.09 -11.84
C THR A 402 -6.11 -4.55 -10.52
N VAL A 403 -5.77 -3.62 -9.62
CA VAL A 403 -5.33 -3.92 -8.25
C VAL A 403 -6.37 -4.76 -7.52
N SER A 404 -7.66 -4.39 -7.60
CA SER A 404 -8.75 -5.15 -7.00
C SER A 404 -8.81 -6.59 -7.49
N VAL A 405 -8.75 -6.82 -8.80
CA VAL A 405 -8.75 -8.18 -9.39
C VAL A 405 -7.53 -8.99 -8.94
N LEU A 406 -6.33 -8.39 -8.92
CA LEU A 406 -5.10 -9.06 -8.50
C LEU A 406 -5.09 -9.37 -7.00
N TRP A 407 -5.56 -8.45 -6.16
CA TRP A 407 -5.66 -8.66 -4.72
C TRP A 407 -6.60 -9.82 -4.38
N HIS A 408 -7.82 -9.84 -4.96
CA HIS A 408 -8.76 -10.93 -4.73
C HIS A 408 -8.23 -12.28 -5.24
N ALA A 409 -7.50 -12.30 -6.36
CA ALA A 409 -6.87 -13.53 -6.85
C ALA A 409 -5.75 -14.02 -5.93
N ALA A 410 -4.91 -13.10 -5.43
CA ALA A 410 -3.83 -13.39 -4.49
C ALA A 410 -4.37 -13.95 -3.16
N LYS A 411 -5.43 -13.33 -2.62
CA LYS A 411 -6.12 -13.78 -1.40
C LYS A 411 -6.93 -15.07 -1.58
N ALA A 412 -7.31 -15.41 -2.80
CA ALA A 412 -7.97 -16.69 -3.14
C ALA A 412 -6.99 -17.82 -3.51
N SER A 413 -5.67 -17.58 -3.51
CA SER A 413 -4.70 -18.61 -3.90
C SER A 413 -4.59 -19.71 -2.85
N ARG A 414 -4.60 -20.97 -3.31
CA ARG A 414 -4.39 -22.17 -2.48
C ARG A 414 -2.96 -22.72 -2.53
N LYS A 415 -2.08 -22.12 -3.34
CA LYS A 415 -0.69 -22.57 -3.52
C LYS A 415 0.27 -21.85 -2.57
N ARG A 416 0.01 -20.56 -2.32
CA ARG A 416 0.77 -19.69 -1.41
C ARG A 416 -0.17 -18.69 -0.75
N GLU A 417 0.19 -18.28 0.45
CA GLU A 417 -0.47 -17.16 1.10
C GLU A 417 0.25 -15.87 0.71
N TYR A 418 -0.38 -15.08 -0.16
CA TYR A 418 0.22 -13.86 -0.71
C TYR A 418 -0.09 -12.63 0.14
N ASP A 419 0.95 -11.91 0.52
CA ASP A 419 0.83 -10.48 0.82
C ASP A 419 0.92 -9.69 -0.50
N VAL A 420 0.16 -8.60 -0.58
CA VAL A 420 0.02 -7.78 -1.79
C VAL A 420 0.41 -6.36 -1.41
N TRP A 421 1.44 -5.82 -2.05
CA TRP A 421 1.96 -4.47 -1.80
C TRP A 421 1.70 -3.60 -3.02
N ILE A 422 1.19 -2.39 -2.81
CA ILE A 422 0.96 -1.42 -3.88
C ILE A 422 1.85 -0.22 -3.59
N TYR A 423 2.67 0.20 -4.53
CA TYR A 423 3.58 1.33 -4.34
C TYR A 423 3.75 2.13 -5.62
N SER A 424 4.32 3.32 -5.51
CA SER A 424 4.83 4.07 -6.65
C SER A 424 6.33 4.29 -6.47
N ASP A 425 7.08 4.04 -7.54
CA ASP A 425 8.53 4.19 -7.58
C ASP A 425 8.96 5.66 -7.52
N HIS A 426 8.27 6.52 -8.28
CA HIS A 426 8.43 7.97 -8.25
C HIS A 426 7.12 8.66 -8.61
N GLY A 427 7.05 9.95 -8.29
CA GLY A 427 5.96 10.79 -8.77
C GLY A 427 6.29 11.49 -10.09
N GLN A 428 5.65 12.64 -10.31
CA GLN A 428 6.00 13.60 -11.35
C GLN A 428 5.71 15.02 -10.85
N GLU A 429 6.53 15.97 -11.30
CA GLU A 429 6.26 17.40 -11.24
C GLU A 429 5.40 17.86 -12.42
N ASP A 430 4.64 18.93 -12.22
CA ASP A 430 4.05 19.71 -13.31
C ASP A 430 5.09 20.73 -13.79
N VAL A 431 5.50 20.68 -15.06
CA VAL A 431 6.73 21.33 -15.55
C VAL A 431 6.53 22.20 -16.79
N VAL A 432 7.52 23.05 -17.11
CA VAL A 432 7.57 23.82 -18.35
C VAL A 432 8.82 23.43 -19.17
N PRO A 433 8.70 23.14 -20.47
CA PRO A 433 9.87 22.92 -21.33
C PRO A 433 10.79 24.14 -21.37
N TYR A 434 12.07 23.95 -21.05
CA TYR A 434 13.13 24.95 -21.14
C TYR A 434 13.14 25.65 -22.52
N SER A 435 12.93 24.89 -23.59
CA SER A 435 12.87 25.40 -24.96
C SER A 435 11.67 26.29 -25.27
N ARG A 436 10.57 26.20 -24.49
CA ARG A 436 9.45 27.14 -24.57
C ARG A 436 9.78 28.45 -23.85
N VAL A 437 10.44 28.38 -22.69
CA VAL A 437 10.81 29.55 -21.88
C VAL A 437 11.96 30.35 -22.50
N ARG A 438 13.03 29.68 -22.93
CA ARG A 438 14.25 30.30 -23.48
C ARG A 438 14.26 30.41 -25.01
N LYS A 439 13.22 29.91 -25.69
CA LYS A 439 13.13 29.79 -27.17
C LYS A 439 14.33 29.08 -27.82
N LYS A 440 15.08 28.28 -27.05
CA LYS A 440 16.35 27.65 -27.44
C LYS A 440 16.52 26.28 -26.77
N ASP A 441 17.19 25.37 -27.45
CA ASP A 441 17.50 24.03 -26.94
C ASP A 441 18.64 24.08 -25.90
N ILE A 442 18.59 23.22 -24.87
CA ILE A 442 19.60 23.22 -23.79
C ILE A 442 21.00 22.90 -24.33
N ALA A 443 21.11 21.98 -25.28
CA ALA A 443 22.39 21.65 -25.91
C ALA A 443 23.01 22.88 -26.62
N ALA A 444 22.18 23.70 -27.27
CA ALA A 444 22.63 24.92 -27.93
C ALA A 444 22.99 26.05 -26.93
N ALA A 445 22.34 26.09 -25.77
CA ALA A 445 22.67 27.03 -24.69
C ALA A 445 23.97 26.65 -23.97
N VAL A 446 24.24 25.36 -23.77
CA VAL A 446 25.53 24.85 -23.30
C VAL A 446 26.66 25.17 -24.29
N ALA A 447 26.43 24.99 -25.59
CA ALA A 447 27.41 25.33 -26.63
C ALA A 447 27.80 26.81 -26.61
N GLU A 448 26.83 27.68 -26.44
CA GLU A 448 27.01 29.13 -26.36
C GLU A 448 27.73 29.55 -25.07
N SER A 449 27.31 29.02 -23.93
CA SER A 449 27.95 29.30 -22.63
C SER A 449 29.41 28.87 -22.62
N ALA A 450 29.72 27.72 -23.25
CA ALA A 450 31.10 27.24 -23.42
C ALA A 450 31.93 28.16 -24.34
N ARG A 451 31.37 28.61 -25.48
CA ARG A 451 32.06 29.57 -26.37
C ARG A 451 32.29 30.92 -25.70
N ALA A 452 31.34 31.40 -24.89
CA ALA A 452 31.45 32.68 -24.18
C ALA A 452 32.65 32.74 -23.21
N ILE A 453 33.08 31.60 -22.66
CA ILE A 453 34.27 31.49 -21.80
C ILE A 453 35.54 31.00 -22.52
N GLY A 454 35.53 30.96 -23.86
CA GLY A 454 36.68 30.59 -24.68
C GLY A 454 36.88 29.08 -24.93
N LEU A 455 35.90 28.23 -24.61
CA LEU A 455 36.01 26.78 -24.90
C LEU A 455 35.58 26.44 -26.34
N PRO A 456 36.34 25.60 -27.08
CA PRO A 456 35.99 25.16 -28.43
C PRO A 456 34.81 24.17 -28.41
N ALA A 457 33.58 24.69 -28.50
CA ALA A 457 32.36 23.91 -28.37
C ALA A 457 31.59 23.72 -29.69
N VAL A 458 31.75 22.52 -30.27
CA VAL A 458 30.82 21.92 -31.24
C VAL A 458 29.93 20.94 -30.47
N THR A 459 28.62 21.18 -30.44
CA THR A 459 27.64 20.31 -29.78
C THR A 459 26.89 19.46 -30.77
N ARG A 460 26.98 18.13 -30.61
CA ARG A 460 26.08 17.22 -31.34
C ARG A 460 24.67 17.33 -30.79
N LYS A 461 23.69 17.54 -31.68
CA LYS A 461 22.25 17.51 -31.35
C LYS A 461 21.80 16.07 -31.09
N GLY A 462 22.15 15.53 -29.92
CA GLY A 462 21.47 14.35 -29.40
C GLY A 462 19.98 14.67 -29.30
N THR A 463 19.12 13.89 -29.96
CA THR A 463 17.71 14.28 -30.11
C THR A 463 17.03 14.34 -28.75
N LEU A 464 16.87 15.54 -28.18
CA LEU A 464 16.04 15.88 -27.01
C LEU A 464 14.53 15.81 -27.37
N ALA A 465 14.18 14.83 -28.19
CA ALA A 465 12.83 14.39 -28.39
C ALA A 465 12.42 13.65 -27.11
N GLY A 466 11.38 14.15 -26.42
CA GLY A 466 10.98 13.63 -25.11
C GLY A 466 10.65 12.13 -25.12
N MET A 467 10.44 11.55 -23.95
CA MET A 467 10.14 10.11 -23.79
C MET A 467 9.01 9.64 -24.72
N GLN A 468 8.07 10.55 -25.00
CA GLN A 468 6.99 10.41 -25.97
C GLN A 468 7.46 9.97 -27.37
N SER A 469 8.50 10.60 -27.94
CA SER A 469 8.96 10.33 -29.31
C SER A 469 9.68 8.97 -29.42
N ARG A 470 10.42 8.59 -28.37
CA ARG A 470 11.32 7.42 -28.40
C ARG A 470 10.64 6.12 -27.96
N ARG A 471 9.72 6.14 -26.97
CA ARG A 471 8.85 4.97 -26.69
C ARG A 471 7.93 4.64 -27.89
N ALA A 472 7.55 5.63 -28.71
CA ALA A 472 6.75 5.42 -29.92
C ALA A 472 7.49 4.68 -31.06
N GLN A 473 8.83 4.81 -31.14
CA GLN A 473 9.63 4.13 -32.16
C GLN A 473 9.72 2.61 -31.94
N LEU A 474 9.54 2.09 -30.70
CA LEU A 474 9.53 0.64 -30.42
C LEU A 474 8.42 -0.14 -31.15
N ILE A 475 7.36 0.53 -31.61
CA ILE A 475 6.19 -0.09 -32.24
C ILE A 475 6.36 -0.22 -33.77
N ARG A 476 7.44 0.34 -34.37
CA ARG A 476 7.67 0.31 -35.83
C ARG A 476 8.21 -1.04 -36.33
N SER A 477 7.96 -1.32 -37.62
CA SER A 477 8.35 -2.57 -38.30
C SER A 477 9.88 -2.81 -38.26
N PRO A 478 10.35 -4.08 -38.32
CA PRO A 478 11.77 -4.40 -38.21
C PRO A 478 12.67 -3.61 -39.18
N SER A 479 12.22 -3.44 -40.42
CA SER A 479 12.95 -2.76 -41.49
C SER A 479 13.14 -1.26 -41.30
N ARG A 480 12.41 -0.60 -40.38
CA ARG A 480 12.58 0.81 -40.04
C ARG A 480 13.16 1.05 -38.64
N ARG A 481 13.53 -0.01 -37.90
CA ARG A 481 14.13 0.15 -36.55
C ARG A 481 15.50 0.80 -36.60
N ASN A 482 16.31 0.49 -37.61
CA ASN A 482 17.72 0.93 -37.65
C ASN A 482 17.92 2.34 -38.24
N ALA A 483 16.90 2.95 -38.87
CA ALA A 483 17.06 4.14 -39.71
C ALA A 483 16.95 5.50 -38.97
N GLU A 484 16.47 5.52 -37.71
CA GLU A 484 16.41 6.74 -36.87
C GLU A 484 17.09 6.55 -35.51
N ILE A 485 17.63 5.35 -35.22
CA ILE A 485 18.35 5.06 -33.99
C ILE A 485 19.81 5.41 -34.20
N TRP A 486 20.18 6.64 -33.80
CA TRP A 486 21.56 7.11 -33.63
C TRP A 486 22.55 6.59 -34.69
N HIS A 487 22.54 7.16 -35.91
CA HIS A 487 23.66 6.97 -36.82
C HIS A 487 24.95 7.47 -36.16
N ALA A 488 25.74 6.54 -35.64
CA ALA A 488 27.12 6.79 -35.28
C ALA A 488 27.92 6.88 -36.59
N ALA A 489 28.02 8.09 -37.13
CA ALA A 489 29.29 8.49 -37.72
C ALA A 489 30.32 8.48 -36.58
N ASP A 490 31.46 7.83 -36.79
CA ASP A 490 32.58 7.81 -35.84
C ASP A 490 33.39 9.12 -35.97
N ASP A 491 32.73 10.26 -35.80
CA ASP A 491 33.39 11.57 -35.73
C ASP A 491 34.02 11.75 -34.35
N GLN A 492 35.36 11.81 -34.33
CA GLN A 492 36.16 12.06 -33.13
C GLN A 492 36.13 13.54 -32.68
N ASP A 493 35.52 14.42 -33.48
CA ASP A 493 35.63 15.89 -33.38
C ASP A 493 34.60 16.60 -32.47
N VAL A 494 33.76 15.86 -31.72
CA VAL A 494 32.71 16.46 -30.88
C VAL A 494 33.19 16.69 -29.44
N ASN A 495 33.64 17.92 -29.16
CA ASN A 495 34.16 18.32 -27.84
C ASN A 495 33.11 18.38 -26.71
N VAL A 496 31.83 18.63 -27.01
CA VAL A 496 30.78 18.79 -25.99
C VAL A 496 29.54 17.96 -26.34
N GLN A 497 29.10 17.12 -25.41
CA GLN A 497 27.92 16.27 -25.57
C GLN A 497 26.93 16.53 -24.43
N ALA A 498 25.65 16.72 -24.75
CA ALA A 498 24.59 16.90 -23.75
C ALA A 498 23.47 15.87 -23.96
N THR A 499 22.92 15.35 -22.86
CA THR A 499 21.78 14.42 -22.87
C THR A 499 20.83 14.81 -21.73
N GLY A 500 19.60 15.15 -22.07
CA GLY A 500 18.54 15.48 -21.11
C GLY A 500 17.28 14.67 -21.42
N LEU A 501 16.69 14.10 -20.38
CA LEU A 501 15.37 13.48 -20.38
C LEU A 501 14.74 13.83 -19.04
N GLY A 502 13.58 14.49 -19.05
CA GLY A 502 13.01 15.11 -17.85
C GLY A 502 13.80 16.35 -17.38
N PRO A 503 13.85 16.62 -16.06
CA PRO A 503 14.42 17.83 -15.47
C PRO A 503 15.94 17.74 -15.22
N LEU A 504 16.59 16.62 -15.53
CA LEU A 504 18.05 16.48 -15.45
C LEU A 504 18.69 16.45 -16.84
N CYS A 505 19.84 17.10 -16.98
CA CYS A 505 20.68 17.03 -18.17
C CYS A 505 22.15 16.80 -17.79
N HIS A 506 22.78 15.77 -18.37
CA HIS A 506 24.22 15.51 -18.20
C HIS A 506 25.00 16.13 -19.36
N VAL A 507 26.03 16.90 -19.04
CA VAL A 507 26.96 17.51 -20.00
C VAL A 507 28.34 16.88 -19.84
N TYR A 508 28.90 16.40 -20.95
CA TYR A 508 30.20 15.75 -21.00
C TYR A 508 31.15 16.54 -21.90
N PHE A 509 32.39 16.67 -21.45
CA PHE A 509 33.51 17.22 -22.22
C PHE A 509 34.46 16.10 -22.66
N SER A 510 35.23 16.36 -23.73
CA SER A 510 36.32 15.50 -24.21
C SER A 510 37.58 15.65 -23.34
N SER A 511 37.93 16.90 -22.97
CA SER A 511 39.04 17.25 -22.10
C SER A 511 38.65 17.28 -20.61
N ARG A 512 39.65 17.13 -19.73
CA ARG A 512 39.48 17.47 -18.31
C ARG A 512 39.36 18.99 -18.17
N MET A 513 38.48 19.43 -17.28
CA MET A 513 38.24 20.83 -16.96
C MET A 513 38.77 21.11 -15.56
N ASP A 514 39.58 22.16 -15.40
CA ASP A 514 40.01 22.63 -14.09
C ASP A 514 38.84 23.27 -13.31
N ALA A 515 39.06 23.55 -12.03
CA ALA A 515 38.02 24.11 -11.16
C ALA A 515 37.59 25.53 -11.58
N GLU A 516 38.50 26.37 -12.06
CA GLU A 516 38.23 27.77 -12.41
C GLU A 516 37.35 27.87 -13.66
N THR A 517 37.74 27.17 -14.72
CA THR A 517 37.00 27.04 -15.98
C THR A 517 35.63 26.42 -15.74
N ARG A 518 35.52 25.43 -14.85
CA ARG A 518 34.24 24.85 -14.43
C ARG A 518 33.35 25.85 -13.72
N ASN A 519 33.89 26.64 -12.79
CA ASN A 519 33.14 27.67 -12.08
C ASN A 519 32.64 28.76 -13.04
N ARG A 520 33.50 29.24 -13.96
CA ARG A 520 33.12 30.21 -15.00
C ARG A 520 32.01 29.66 -15.91
N LEU A 521 32.09 28.39 -16.32
CA LEU A 521 31.04 27.76 -17.13
C LEU A 521 29.72 27.61 -16.36
N ALA A 522 29.78 27.20 -15.09
CA ALA A 522 28.59 27.06 -14.25
C ALA A 522 27.89 28.42 -14.04
N GLY A 523 28.65 29.47 -13.77
CA GLY A 523 28.14 30.86 -13.72
C GLY A 523 27.44 31.26 -15.02
N ALA A 524 28.11 31.11 -16.17
CA ALA A 524 27.50 31.43 -17.47
C ALA A 524 26.21 30.64 -17.77
N LEU A 525 26.15 29.36 -17.34
CA LEU A 525 24.95 28.54 -17.47
C LEU A 525 23.79 28.99 -16.56
N VAL A 526 24.09 29.43 -15.34
CA VAL A 526 23.09 29.98 -14.40
C VAL A 526 22.61 31.35 -14.84
N GLU A 527 23.52 32.27 -15.17
CA GLU A 527 23.22 33.68 -15.41
C GLU A 527 22.71 33.94 -16.83
N HIS A 528 23.36 33.38 -17.85
CA HIS A 528 23.04 33.70 -19.26
C HIS A 528 22.14 32.66 -19.91
N ALA A 529 22.45 31.36 -19.75
CA ALA A 529 21.53 30.30 -20.20
C ALA A 529 20.30 30.17 -19.27
N GLY A 530 20.38 30.68 -18.05
CA GLY A 530 19.25 30.70 -17.14
C GLY A 530 18.81 29.31 -16.68
N VAL A 531 19.78 28.41 -16.51
CA VAL A 531 19.64 27.08 -15.90
C VAL A 531 19.47 27.25 -14.39
N PRO A 532 18.44 26.69 -13.74
CA PRO A 532 18.19 26.91 -12.32
C PRO A 532 19.30 26.44 -11.39
N ILE A 533 19.81 25.23 -11.62
CA ILE A 533 20.87 24.60 -10.82
C ILE A 533 21.86 23.91 -11.76
N VAL A 534 23.15 24.23 -11.60
CA VAL A 534 24.27 23.51 -12.22
C VAL A 534 25.04 22.81 -11.11
N MET A 535 25.46 21.57 -11.31
CA MET A 535 26.12 20.77 -10.28
C MET A 535 27.35 20.04 -10.82
N ALA A 536 28.36 19.83 -9.98
CA ALA A 536 29.55 19.04 -10.29
C ALA A 536 30.13 18.34 -9.05
N ALA A 537 30.82 17.22 -9.25
CA ALA A 537 31.62 16.59 -8.19
C ALA A 537 32.82 17.47 -7.82
N ASP A 538 33.13 17.60 -6.52
CA ASP A 538 34.25 18.42 -6.03
C ASP A 538 35.61 17.70 -6.02
N GLY A 539 35.60 16.36 -6.08
CA GLY A 539 36.77 15.48 -6.03
C GLY A 539 37.08 14.87 -4.66
N GLN A 540 36.48 15.38 -3.57
CA GLN A 540 36.68 14.90 -2.19
C GLN A 540 35.40 14.28 -1.60
N GLN A 541 34.70 13.47 -2.40
CA GLN A 541 33.42 12.83 -2.07
C GLN A 541 32.24 13.78 -1.86
N GLY A 542 32.39 15.10 -2.05
CA GLY A 542 31.31 16.08 -2.00
C GLY A 542 30.85 16.53 -3.40
N GLY A 543 29.98 17.53 -3.42
CA GLY A 543 29.52 18.19 -4.64
C GLY A 543 29.43 19.70 -4.48
N ILE A 544 29.41 20.41 -5.60
CA ILE A 544 29.14 21.85 -5.64
C ILE A 544 27.91 22.07 -6.51
N ALA A 545 26.99 22.91 -6.03
CA ALA A 545 25.86 23.45 -6.79
C ALA A 545 26.02 24.96 -6.99
N TRP A 546 25.75 25.42 -8.21
CA TRP A 546 25.62 26.83 -8.55
C TRP A 546 24.15 27.11 -8.89
N THR A 547 23.59 28.14 -8.25
CA THR A 547 22.25 28.66 -8.52
C THR A 547 22.32 30.18 -8.63
N ARG A 548 21.20 30.84 -8.97
CA ARG A 548 21.14 32.31 -8.97
C ARG A 548 21.36 32.93 -7.58
N GLY A 549 21.20 32.15 -6.50
CA GLY A 549 21.48 32.56 -5.12
C GLY A 549 22.95 32.45 -4.72
N GLY A 550 23.82 31.88 -5.56
CA GLY A 550 25.24 31.70 -5.29
C GLY A 550 25.73 30.26 -5.45
N GLN A 551 26.86 29.96 -4.81
CA GLN A 551 27.51 28.65 -4.82
C GLN A 551 27.34 27.97 -3.45
N PHE A 552 26.96 26.69 -3.48
CA PHE A 552 26.58 25.87 -2.33
C PHE A 552 27.32 24.53 -2.36
N ARG A 553 27.68 24.00 -1.18
CA ARG A 553 28.28 22.66 -1.03
C ARG A 553 27.19 21.61 -0.80
N LEU A 554 27.41 20.42 -1.34
CA LEU A 554 26.53 19.27 -1.19
C LEU A 554 27.28 18.15 -0.46
N PRO A 555 26.70 17.54 0.59
CA PRO A 555 25.30 17.66 1.03
C PRO A 555 24.97 18.83 1.97
N GLU A 556 25.96 19.62 2.42
CA GLU A 556 25.84 20.51 3.59
C GLU A 556 24.78 21.62 3.43
N ASP A 557 24.80 22.32 2.30
CA ASP A 557 23.96 23.51 2.05
C ASP A 557 22.65 23.16 1.32
N ILE A 558 22.22 21.88 1.37
CA ILE A 558 21.15 21.35 0.50
C ILE A 558 19.82 22.11 0.60
N ASP A 559 19.46 22.60 1.79
CA ASP A 559 18.22 23.37 2.01
C ASP A 559 18.17 24.65 1.18
N SER A 560 19.33 25.27 0.92
CA SER A 560 19.46 26.45 0.04
C SER A 560 19.33 26.12 -1.45
N VAL A 561 19.47 24.84 -1.83
CA VAL A 561 19.45 24.36 -3.21
C VAL A 561 18.08 23.77 -3.60
N VAL A 562 17.41 23.07 -2.69
CA VAL A 562 16.11 22.42 -2.96
C VAL A 562 14.91 23.05 -2.25
N GLY A 563 15.14 23.90 -1.24
CA GLY A 563 14.12 24.49 -0.37
C GLY A 563 14.05 23.78 0.98
N SER A 564 14.05 24.56 2.06
CA SER A 564 14.10 24.09 3.46
C SER A 564 12.86 23.34 3.94
N ASP A 565 11.73 23.49 3.25
CA ASP A 565 10.49 22.75 3.49
C ASP A 565 10.41 21.44 2.66
N HIS A 566 11.49 21.06 1.97
CA HIS A 566 11.55 19.82 1.19
C HIS A 566 11.71 18.59 2.10
N LEU A 567 10.64 17.78 2.22
CA LEU A 567 10.54 16.61 3.12
C LEU A 567 11.75 15.64 3.12
N PHE A 568 12.48 15.55 2.01
CA PHE A 568 13.63 14.66 1.83
C PHE A 568 14.98 15.37 1.67
N ALA A 569 15.11 16.66 1.99
CA ALA A 569 16.28 17.49 1.68
C ALA A 569 17.62 16.81 2.03
N GLY A 570 17.81 16.37 3.28
CA GLY A 570 19.05 15.70 3.72
C GLY A 570 19.42 14.45 2.90
N GLU A 571 18.45 13.58 2.56
CA GLU A 571 18.71 12.39 1.73
C GLU A 571 18.98 12.76 0.26
N ILE A 572 18.33 13.80 -0.23
CA ILE A 572 18.57 14.34 -1.57
C ILE A 572 19.99 14.87 -1.70
N GLY A 573 20.54 15.55 -0.69
CA GLY A 573 21.93 16.02 -0.70
C GLY A 573 22.92 14.86 -0.92
N TYR A 574 22.78 13.79 -0.14
CA TYR A 574 23.63 12.59 -0.31
C TYR A 574 23.41 11.87 -1.65
N ASP A 575 22.19 11.84 -2.18
CA ASP A 575 21.91 11.22 -3.48
C ASP A 575 22.36 12.09 -4.67
N MET A 576 22.30 13.42 -4.57
CA MET A 576 22.90 14.34 -5.54
C MET A 576 24.39 14.10 -5.65
N VAL A 577 25.09 14.07 -4.51
CA VAL A 577 26.53 13.73 -4.45
C VAL A 577 26.79 12.37 -5.09
N ARG A 578 26.02 11.32 -4.73
CA ARG A 578 26.18 9.99 -5.34
C ARG A 578 25.94 9.98 -6.85
N LEU A 579 24.98 10.76 -7.33
CA LEU A 579 24.68 10.94 -8.75
C LEU A 579 25.84 11.64 -9.48
N LEU A 580 26.44 12.67 -8.88
CA LEU A 580 27.59 13.40 -9.43
C LEU A 580 28.85 12.54 -9.52
N HIS A 581 29.07 11.66 -8.53
CA HIS A 581 30.19 10.70 -8.52
C HIS A 581 29.89 9.39 -9.28
N HIS A 582 28.71 9.25 -9.91
CA HIS A 582 28.39 8.04 -10.67
C HIS A 582 29.30 7.93 -11.92
N PRO A 583 29.91 6.77 -12.24
CA PRO A 583 30.91 6.65 -13.33
C PRO A 583 30.44 7.03 -14.74
N ALA A 584 29.13 7.11 -14.95
CA ALA A 584 28.49 7.52 -16.21
C ALA A 584 27.82 8.90 -16.14
N ALA A 585 28.06 9.70 -15.09
CA ALA A 585 27.55 11.05 -14.96
C ALA A 585 28.31 12.06 -15.84
N GLY A 586 27.66 13.17 -16.17
CA GLY A 586 28.28 14.31 -16.84
C GLY A 586 29.34 14.99 -15.98
N THR A 587 30.31 15.63 -16.63
CA THR A 587 31.25 16.58 -16.00
C THR A 587 30.49 17.71 -15.28
N LEU A 588 29.36 18.13 -15.87
CA LEU A 588 28.33 18.94 -15.23
C LEU A 588 26.99 18.22 -15.31
N VAL A 589 26.18 18.36 -14.27
CA VAL A 589 24.78 17.92 -14.22
C VAL A 589 23.90 19.14 -13.98
N LEU A 590 23.00 19.40 -14.92
CA LEU A 590 22.03 20.50 -14.86
C LEU A 590 20.73 19.98 -14.28
N SER A 591 20.09 20.74 -13.40
CA SER A 591 18.73 20.48 -12.93
C SER A 591 17.81 21.67 -13.21
N GLY A 592 16.61 21.35 -13.68
CA GLY A 592 15.52 22.30 -13.90
C GLY A 592 14.68 22.57 -12.64
N TRP A 593 15.03 22.02 -11.48
CA TRP A 593 14.31 22.27 -10.23
C TRP A 593 14.31 23.75 -9.84
N ARG A 594 13.17 24.23 -9.36
CA ARG A 594 12.96 25.60 -8.88
C ARG A 594 12.11 25.50 -7.61
N PRO A 595 12.62 25.85 -6.41
CA PRO A 595 11.86 25.70 -5.17
C PRO A 595 10.57 26.54 -5.12
N ASP A 596 10.62 27.75 -5.70
CA ASP A 596 9.59 28.81 -5.59
C ASP A 596 8.81 29.07 -6.90
N ASP A 597 9.09 28.34 -7.98
CA ASP A 597 8.47 28.51 -9.29
C ASP A 597 8.32 27.14 -9.98
N LYS A 598 7.45 27.03 -10.98
CA LYS A 598 7.16 25.78 -11.69
C LYS A 598 8.44 25.16 -12.29
N PRO A 599 8.83 23.91 -11.99
CA PRO A 599 10.11 23.37 -12.47
C PRO A 599 10.24 23.34 -13.99
N LEU A 600 11.48 23.44 -14.48
CA LEU A 600 11.82 23.30 -15.88
C LEU A 600 12.11 21.84 -16.23
N THR A 601 11.72 21.42 -17.44
CA THR A 601 12.17 20.16 -18.05
C THR A 601 12.99 20.45 -19.30
N PHE A 602 14.04 19.67 -19.53
CA PHE A 602 14.86 19.77 -20.74
C PHE A 602 14.27 18.99 -21.92
N ALA A 603 13.20 18.21 -21.68
CA ALA A 603 12.42 17.53 -22.69
C ALA A 603 11.10 18.28 -23.00
N ALA A 604 10.48 17.98 -24.15
CA ALA A 604 9.20 18.58 -24.55
C ALA A 604 8.00 17.89 -23.87
N GLU A 605 7.86 18.07 -22.55
CA GLU A 605 6.90 17.36 -21.67
C GLU A 605 6.15 18.34 -20.75
N ASN A 606 4.96 17.96 -20.29
CA ASN A 606 4.13 18.76 -19.36
C ASN A 606 4.16 18.21 -17.92
N GLY A 607 4.45 16.91 -17.78
CA GLY A 607 4.86 16.30 -16.51
C GLY A 607 6.26 15.73 -16.66
N ALA A 608 7.10 15.77 -15.63
CA ALA A 608 8.43 15.17 -15.67
C ALA A 608 8.87 14.63 -14.32
N HIS A 609 9.87 13.75 -14.35
CA HIS A 609 10.52 13.16 -13.18
C HIS A 609 12.01 12.88 -13.50
N ALA A 610 12.78 12.42 -12.51
CA ALA A 610 14.22 12.09 -12.46
C ALA A 610 15.10 13.08 -11.66
N GLY A 611 14.59 14.27 -11.33
CA GLY A 611 15.24 15.30 -10.53
C GLY A 611 14.83 15.31 -9.04
N PRO A 612 15.19 16.39 -8.31
CA PRO A 612 15.04 16.50 -6.86
C PRO A 612 13.70 17.09 -6.40
N GLY A 613 12.69 17.24 -7.27
CA GLY A 613 11.45 17.92 -6.93
C GLY A 613 10.57 17.20 -5.90
N ARG A 614 9.77 18.01 -5.21
CA ARG A 614 8.88 17.62 -4.09
C ARG A 614 7.92 16.51 -4.44
N HIS A 615 7.29 16.57 -5.62
CA HIS A 615 6.31 15.60 -6.07
C HIS A 615 6.95 14.45 -6.85
N GLU A 616 8.04 14.69 -7.61
CA GLU A 616 8.74 13.61 -8.31
C GLU A 616 9.45 12.63 -7.37
N THR A 617 10.01 13.11 -6.25
CA THR A 617 10.65 12.26 -5.23
C THR A 617 9.67 11.65 -4.22
N HIS A 618 8.42 12.12 -4.15
CA HIS A 618 7.41 11.70 -3.17
C HIS A 618 6.45 10.66 -3.72
N GLY A 619 6.97 9.44 -3.93
CA GLY A 619 6.15 8.25 -4.11
C GLY A 619 5.42 7.84 -2.82
N PHE A 620 4.69 6.72 -2.90
CA PHE A 620 4.03 6.11 -1.75
C PHE A 620 4.26 4.60 -1.69
N ALA A 621 4.10 4.02 -0.50
CA ALA A 621 3.96 2.59 -0.31
C ALA A 621 2.70 2.30 0.53
N LEU A 622 1.76 1.56 -0.04
CA LEU A 622 0.53 1.10 0.58
C LEU A 622 0.66 -0.41 0.86
N ILE A 623 0.97 -0.74 2.12
CA ILE A 623 1.35 -2.10 2.56
C ILE A 623 0.55 -2.54 3.79
N PRO A 624 0.30 -3.86 3.97
CA PRO A 624 -0.34 -4.38 5.17
C PRO A 624 0.42 -4.02 6.47
N ALA A 625 -0.31 -3.87 7.57
CA ALA A 625 0.28 -3.76 8.90
C ALA A 625 1.16 -4.97 9.28
N GLY A 626 2.05 -4.76 10.26
CA GLY A 626 2.90 -5.81 10.85
C GLY A 626 4.04 -6.33 9.96
N ILE A 627 4.33 -5.69 8.83
CA ILE A 627 5.57 -5.95 8.08
C ILE A 627 6.74 -5.27 8.84
N PRO A 628 7.78 -6.01 9.28
CA PRO A 628 8.89 -5.42 10.01
C PRO A 628 9.59 -4.34 9.18
N ARG A 629 9.61 -3.12 9.71
CA ARG A 629 10.29 -1.97 9.10
C ARG A 629 11.61 -1.75 9.82
N ASP A 630 12.66 -1.50 9.04
CA ASP A 630 13.96 -1.06 9.53
C ASP A 630 14.02 0.48 9.38
N ASP A 631 13.02 1.16 9.94
CA ASP A 631 12.77 2.58 9.63
C ASP A 631 13.74 3.52 10.33
N ASN A 632 14.48 3.08 11.37
CA ASN A 632 15.36 3.92 12.18
C ASN A 632 14.66 5.21 12.69
N GLY A 633 13.33 5.19 12.86
CA GLY A 633 12.53 6.37 13.21
C GLY A 633 12.20 7.33 12.06
N ARG A 634 12.55 7.02 10.81
CA ARG A 634 12.24 7.82 9.61
C ARG A 634 10.76 7.77 9.26
N LEU A 635 10.21 8.89 8.79
CA LEU A 635 8.79 9.02 8.39
C LEU A 635 8.49 8.48 6.97
N TYR A 636 9.48 7.89 6.30
CA TYR A 636 9.40 7.40 4.92
C TYR A 636 10.29 6.17 4.70
N LEU A 637 10.01 5.45 3.62
CA LEU A 637 10.81 4.32 3.13
C LEU A 637 11.58 4.73 1.86
N ARG A 638 12.77 4.17 1.61
CA ARG A 638 13.38 4.10 0.27
C ARG A 638 13.05 2.75 -0.39
N PRO A 639 13.42 2.54 -1.67
CA PRO A 639 13.29 1.22 -2.30
C PRO A 639 14.11 0.13 -1.57
N ARG A 640 15.21 0.48 -0.91
CA ARG A 640 16.03 -0.46 -0.14
C ARG A 640 15.35 -1.03 1.11
N GLU A 641 14.57 -0.26 1.86
CA GLU A 641 13.82 -0.80 3.01
C GLU A 641 12.69 -1.73 2.53
N LEU A 642 12.00 -1.38 1.44
CA LEU A 642 11.02 -2.26 0.79
C LEU A 642 11.67 -3.57 0.33
N ARG A 643 12.87 -3.51 -0.25
CA ARG A 643 13.67 -4.70 -0.63
C ARG A 643 13.93 -5.60 0.57
N PHE A 644 14.46 -5.07 1.68
CA PHE A 644 14.78 -5.90 2.85
C PHE A 644 13.53 -6.49 3.50
N ALA A 645 12.45 -5.71 3.62
CA ALA A 645 11.18 -6.21 4.10
C ALA A 645 10.64 -7.36 3.22
N ALA A 646 10.79 -7.26 1.89
CA ALA A 646 10.36 -8.29 0.95
C ALA A 646 11.22 -9.56 1.05
N LEU A 647 12.56 -9.42 1.15
CA LEU A 647 13.46 -10.56 1.33
C LEU A 647 13.21 -11.28 2.67
N ARG A 648 12.97 -10.53 3.77
CA ARG A 648 12.57 -11.08 5.08
C ARG A 648 11.25 -11.87 4.96
N LEU A 649 10.23 -11.32 4.29
CA LEU A 649 8.94 -11.97 4.06
C LEU A 649 9.07 -13.28 3.25
N LEU A 650 9.97 -13.29 2.27
CA LEU A 650 10.27 -14.46 1.42
C LEU A 650 11.18 -15.50 2.12
N GLY A 651 11.67 -15.22 3.33
CA GLY A 651 12.59 -16.10 4.07
C GLY A 651 14.01 -16.13 3.50
N ARG A 652 14.41 -15.08 2.75
CA ARG A 652 15.74 -14.92 2.14
C ARG A 652 16.68 -14.01 2.92
N TYR A 653 16.22 -13.43 4.03
CA TYR A 653 17.01 -12.54 4.87
C TYR A 653 16.65 -12.76 6.34
N PRO A 654 17.62 -12.84 7.27
CA PRO A 654 17.34 -13.13 8.66
C PRO A 654 16.45 -12.06 9.31
N LEU A 655 15.57 -12.54 10.20
CA LEU A 655 14.69 -11.72 11.01
C LEU A 655 15.47 -11.12 12.19
N ALA A 656 16.20 -10.03 11.93
CA ALA A 656 16.67 -9.14 12.98
C ALA A 656 15.49 -8.33 13.56
N ILE A 657 14.55 -9.00 14.24
CA ILE A 657 13.47 -8.33 14.95
C ILE A 657 14.06 -7.79 16.25
N LYS A 658 14.56 -6.54 16.20
CA LYS A 658 14.61 -5.72 17.41
C LYS A 658 13.16 -5.38 17.79
N HIS A 659 12.52 -6.23 18.59
CA HIS A 659 11.29 -5.84 19.26
C HIS A 659 11.55 -4.55 20.04
N ARG A 660 10.62 -3.59 20.00
CA ARG A 660 10.69 -2.45 20.93
C ARG A 660 10.61 -3.02 22.35
N PRO A 661 11.52 -2.66 23.27
CA PRO A 661 11.43 -3.09 24.66
C PRO A 661 10.07 -2.71 25.24
N ALA A 662 9.39 -3.66 25.89
CA ALA A 662 8.06 -3.45 26.47
C ALA A 662 8.03 -2.27 27.49
N ALA A 663 9.17 -1.99 28.12
CA ALA A 663 9.39 -0.83 28.99
C ALA A 663 8.90 0.50 28.37
N LEU A 664 9.13 0.74 27.07
CA LEU A 664 8.78 2.00 26.39
C LEU A 664 7.27 2.27 26.26
N ARG A 665 6.41 1.29 26.57
CA ARG A 665 4.95 1.49 26.69
C ARG A 665 4.47 1.57 28.13
N SER A 666 5.05 0.76 29.03
CA SER A 666 4.81 0.86 30.47
C SER A 666 5.07 2.29 30.99
N GLU A 667 6.14 2.95 30.50
CA GLU A 667 6.43 4.36 30.78
C GLU A 667 5.29 5.34 30.45
N ARG A 668 4.40 4.99 29.50
CA ARG A 668 3.28 5.83 29.05
C ARG A 668 1.97 5.58 29.80
N GLY A 669 1.93 4.65 30.76
CA GLY A 669 0.72 4.31 31.51
C GLY A 669 -0.41 3.72 30.65
N VAL A 670 -0.08 3.06 29.54
CA VAL A 670 -1.05 2.37 28.68
C VAL A 670 -0.54 0.99 28.31
N MET A 671 -1.34 -0.03 28.61
CA MET A 671 -1.08 -1.43 28.30
C MET A 671 -2.15 -1.94 27.32
N ARG A 672 -1.72 -2.66 26.27
CA ARG A 672 -2.61 -3.25 25.27
C ARG A 672 -2.88 -4.72 25.58
N MET A 673 -4.16 -5.05 25.76
CA MET A 673 -4.63 -6.43 25.90
C MET A 673 -5.37 -6.90 24.64
N MET A 674 -5.30 -8.20 24.37
CA MET A 674 -6.09 -8.87 23.34
C MET A 674 -6.73 -10.14 23.92
N THR A 675 -7.98 -10.43 23.56
CA THR A 675 -8.54 -11.80 23.66
C THR A 675 -8.91 -12.31 22.28
N TYR A 676 -8.66 -13.60 22.04
CA TYR A 676 -8.90 -14.20 20.73
C TYR A 676 -9.12 -15.72 20.82
N ASN A 677 -10.35 -16.17 20.52
CA ASN A 677 -10.61 -17.57 20.25
C ASN A 677 -9.96 -17.96 18.90
N THR A 678 -9.07 -18.95 18.96
CA THR A 678 -8.23 -19.36 17.82
C THR A 678 -8.81 -20.49 16.99
N HIS A 679 -9.91 -21.11 17.43
CA HIS A 679 -10.59 -22.23 16.76
C HIS A 679 -9.61 -23.37 16.38
N GLY A 680 -8.78 -23.83 17.32
CA GLY A 680 -7.74 -24.85 17.07
C GLY A 680 -6.66 -24.40 16.07
N CYS A 681 -6.42 -23.09 15.95
CA CYS A 681 -5.68 -22.43 14.87
C CYS A 681 -6.19 -22.80 13.45
N ARG A 682 -7.44 -23.27 13.31
CA ARG A 682 -8.01 -23.78 12.07
C ARG A 682 -8.75 -22.67 11.34
N GLY A 683 -8.12 -22.19 10.27
CA GLY A 683 -8.67 -21.12 9.45
C GLY A 683 -9.97 -21.48 8.73
N SER A 684 -10.63 -20.47 8.17
CA SER A 684 -11.87 -20.63 7.38
C SER A 684 -11.68 -21.45 6.08
N ASP A 685 -10.43 -21.73 5.70
CA ASP A 685 -10.06 -22.64 4.62
C ASP A 685 -9.90 -24.11 5.08
N GLY A 686 -10.13 -24.38 6.37
CA GLY A 686 -10.03 -25.67 7.02
C GLY A 686 -8.62 -26.07 7.47
N VAL A 687 -7.61 -25.21 7.26
CA VAL A 687 -6.19 -25.53 7.48
C VAL A 687 -5.70 -24.99 8.82
N VAL A 688 -5.11 -25.86 9.65
CA VAL A 688 -4.51 -25.54 10.96
C VAL A 688 -3.14 -24.86 10.78
N ARG A 689 -2.99 -23.61 11.26
CA ARG A 689 -1.74 -22.82 11.17
C ARG A 689 -1.56 -21.82 12.33
N THR A 690 -0.71 -22.19 13.29
CA THR A 690 -0.21 -21.32 14.37
C THR A 690 0.37 -20.00 13.86
N ASP A 691 1.09 -20.01 12.72
CA ASP A 691 1.72 -18.82 12.16
C ASP A 691 0.73 -17.77 11.64
N ARG A 692 -0.53 -18.15 11.33
CA ARG A 692 -1.58 -17.17 11.00
C ARG A 692 -2.04 -16.41 12.25
N ILE A 693 -2.24 -17.12 13.36
CA ILE A 693 -2.61 -16.51 14.65
C ILE A 693 -1.49 -15.59 15.15
N ALA A 694 -0.24 -16.04 15.12
CA ALA A 694 0.92 -15.20 15.47
C ALA A 694 1.05 -13.95 14.56
N ARG A 695 0.69 -14.04 13.26
CA ARG A 695 0.63 -12.85 12.39
C ARG A 695 -0.48 -11.88 12.78
N VAL A 696 -1.67 -12.37 13.16
CA VAL A 696 -2.75 -11.49 13.66
C VAL A 696 -2.28 -10.75 14.90
N ILE A 697 -1.72 -11.46 15.88
CA ILE A 697 -1.24 -10.88 17.14
C ILE A 697 -0.13 -9.84 16.88
N SER A 698 0.92 -10.21 16.12
CA SER A 698 2.04 -9.31 15.82
C SER A 698 1.68 -8.04 15.03
N ARG A 699 0.54 -8.00 14.32
CA ARG A 699 0.05 -6.77 13.65
C ARG A 699 -0.42 -5.69 14.62
N TYR A 700 -1.09 -6.12 15.70
CA TYR A 700 -1.66 -5.21 16.69
C TYR A 700 -0.77 -5.03 17.91
N ASP A 701 0.26 -5.87 18.02
CA ASP A 701 1.38 -5.73 18.92
C ASP A 701 0.96 -5.61 20.39
N PRO A 702 0.07 -6.47 20.92
CA PRO A 702 -0.40 -6.41 22.30
C PRO A 702 0.71 -6.78 23.30
N ASP A 703 0.56 -6.31 24.54
CA ASP A 703 1.47 -6.60 25.65
C ASP A 703 1.05 -7.91 26.37
N VAL A 704 -0.26 -8.17 26.42
CA VAL A 704 -0.88 -9.40 26.96
C VAL A 704 -1.92 -9.96 25.98
N VAL A 705 -1.99 -11.28 25.83
CA VAL A 705 -2.97 -11.98 24.99
C VAL A 705 -3.59 -13.17 25.72
N ALA A 706 -4.92 -13.20 25.83
CA ALA A 706 -5.68 -14.39 26.21
C ALA A 706 -6.14 -15.14 24.96
N LEU A 707 -5.75 -16.42 24.85
CA LEU A 707 -6.10 -17.29 23.73
C LEU A 707 -7.00 -18.42 24.20
N GLN A 708 -8.02 -18.72 23.41
CA GLN A 708 -8.93 -19.85 23.63
C GLN A 708 -8.81 -20.87 22.49
N GLU A 709 -9.27 -22.09 22.76
CA GLU A 709 -9.32 -23.21 21.82
C GLU A 709 -7.96 -23.65 21.25
N LEU A 710 -6.94 -23.79 22.12
CA LEU A 710 -5.60 -24.25 21.72
C LEU A 710 -5.42 -25.75 21.92
N ASP A 711 -5.03 -26.45 20.85
CA ASP A 711 -4.60 -27.85 20.90
C ASP A 711 -3.15 -27.98 21.40
N VAL A 712 -2.90 -29.02 22.21
CA VAL A 712 -1.55 -29.50 22.56
C VAL A 712 -1.52 -31.01 22.39
N GLY A 713 -0.69 -31.51 21.48
CA GLY A 713 -0.51 -32.97 21.27
C GLY A 713 -1.70 -33.69 20.63
N GLN A 714 -2.62 -32.97 19.97
CA GLN A 714 -3.79 -33.58 19.30
C GLN A 714 -3.48 -34.01 17.86
N GLU A 715 -3.94 -35.18 17.44
CA GLU A 715 -3.78 -35.68 16.05
C GLU A 715 -4.31 -34.66 15.00
N ARG A 716 -5.48 -34.04 15.28
CA ARG A 716 -6.09 -33.00 14.40
C ARG A 716 -5.20 -31.76 14.18
N SER A 717 -4.25 -31.53 15.09
CA SER A 717 -3.26 -30.44 15.03
C SER A 717 -1.89 -30.90 14.51
N ALA A 718 -1.79 -32.16 14.08
CA ALA A 718 -0.52 -32.87 13.82
C ALA A 718 0.42 -32.89 15.04
N TYR A 719 -0.16 -33.09 16.24
CA TYR A 719 0.53 -33.17 17.53
C TYR A 719 1.31 -31.89 17.92
N ALA A 720 0.93 -30.73 17.37
CA ALA A 720 1.54 -29.45 17.72
C ALA A 720 1.22 -29.02 19.16
N ASP A 721 2.13 -28.26 19.77
CA ASP A 721 1.85 -27.42 20.94
C ASP A 721 1.57 -26.00 20.41
N GLN A 722 0.28 -25.69 20.22
CA GLN A 722 -0.12 -24.44 19.58
C GLN A 722 0.20 -23.22 20.45
N ALA A 723 0.09 -23.36 21.78
CA ALA A 723 0.40 -22.29 22.72
C ALA A 723 1.88 -21.90 22.64
N LYS A 724 2.77 -22.90 22.72
CA LYS A 724 4.23 -22.72 22.62
C LYS A 724 4.65 -22.19 21.25
N GLU A 725 4.15 -22.77 20.16
CA GLU A 725 4.49 -22.31 18.80
C GLU A 725 4.10 -20.85 18.55
N ILE A 726 2.98 -20.38 19.10
CA ILE A 726 2.55 -18.98 18.97
C ILE A 726 3.44 -18.09 19.84
N ALA A 727 3.73 -18.50 21.08
CA ALA A 727 4.56 -17.75 22.02
C ALA A 727 6.00 -17.55 21.52
N GLU A 728 6.65 -18.61 21.02
CA GLU A 728 7.99 -18.58 20.43
C GLU A 728 8.07 -17.66 19.19
N ARG A 729 7.02 -17.61 18.38
CA ARG A 729 6.94 -16.72 17.19
C ARG A 729 6.76 -15.24 17.53
N LEU A 730 6.32 -14.94 18.75
CA LEU A 730 5.99 -13.58 19.22
C LEU A 730 7.00 -13.03 20.22
N ASP A 731 7.97 -13.85 20.64
CA ASP A 731 8.90 -13.58 21.75
C ASP A 731 8.14 -13.22 23.05
N MET A 732 7.15 -14.06 23.39
CA MET A 732 6.28 -13.88 24.56
C MET A 732 6.41 -15.05 25.54
N ARG A 733 6.35 -14.77 26.83
CA ARG A 733 6.15 -15.77 27.88
C ARG A 733 4.74 -16.33 27.76
N PHE A 734 4.51 -17.60 28.13
CA PHE A 734 3.16 -18.17 28.14
C PHE A 734 2.86 -19.03 29.38
N ARG A 735 1.57 -19.13 29.70
CA ARG A 735 0.97 -20.11 30.61
C ARG A 735 -0.19 -20.76 29.87
N TYR A 736 -0.32 -22.09 29.96
CA TYR A 736 -1.38 -22.87 29.35
C TYR A 736 -2.12 -23.66 30.43
N HIS A 737 -3.44 -23.77 30.29
CA HIS A 737 -4.27 -24.64 31.11
C HIS A 737 -5.12 -25.56 30.22
N PRO A 738 -4.97 -26.90 30.32
CA PRO A 738 -5.85 -27.83 29.65
C PRO A 738 -7.24 -27.81 30.29
N SER A 739 -8.23 -27.30 29.56
CA SER A 739 -9.64 -27.38 29.96
C SER A 739 -10.18 -28.80 29.80
N TYR A 740 -9.64 -29.56 28.84
CA TYR A 740 -10.03 -30.93 28.54
C TYR A 740 -8.81 -31.75 28.08
N ILE A 741 -8.76 -33.04 28.45
CA ILE A 741 -7.69 -33.98 28.09
C ILE A 741 -8.33 -35.10 27.25
N LEU A 742 -7.83 -35.34 26.04
CA LEU A 742 -8.27 -36.42 25.16
C LEU A 742 -7.09 -37.35 24.86
N ARG A 743 -7.14 -38.58 25.38
CA ARG A 743 -6.16 -39.67 25.15
C ARG A 743 -4.71 -39.22 25.39
N GLU A 744 -4.03 -38.73 24.34
CA GLU A 744 -2.60 -38.40 24.29
C GLU A 744 -2.34 -36.90 24.23
N GLY A 745 -3.39 -36.06 24.18
CA GLY A 745 -3.29 -34.60 24.07
C GLY A 745 -4.30 -33.86 24.93
N SER A 746 -4.27 -32.53 24.86
CA SER A 746 -5.19 -31.66 25.58
C SER A 746 -5.66 -30.47 24.74
N TYR A 747 -6.68 -29.79 25.23
CA TYR A 747 -7.33 -28.63 24.62
C TYR A 747 -7.70 -27.62 25.70
N GLY A 748 -7.46 -26.33 25.47
CA GLY A 748 -7.64 -25.34 26.53
C GLY A 748 -7.25 -23.91 26.19
N ASN A 749 -6.95 -23.16 27.26
CA ASN A 749 -6.74 -21.72 27.23
C ASN A 749 -5.28 -21.37 27.53
N ALA A 750 -4.78 -20.26 26.99
CA ALA A 750 -3.46 -19.72 27.32
C ALA A 750 -3.50 -18.22 27.60
N VAL A 751 -2.59 -17.76 28.45
CA VAL A 751 -2.22 -16.34 28.58
C VAL A 751 -0.78 -16.20 28.10
N LEU A 752 -0.56 -15.30 27.15
CA LEU A 752 0.75 -14.90 26.66
C LEU A 752 1.05 -13.47 27.13
N SER A 753 2.28 -13.18 27.52
CA SER A 753 2.68 -11.85 27.98
C SER A 753 4.13 -11.53 27.61
N ARG A 754 4.39 -10.27 27.26
CA ARG A 754 5.77 -9.71 27.19
C ARG A 754 6.28 -9.28 28.55
N LEU A 755 5.37 -8.96 29.45
CA LEU A 755 5.63 -8.57 30.82
C LEU A 755 5.92 -9.81 31.68
N PRO A 756 6.63 -9.67 32.81
CA PRO A 756 6.69 -10.73 33.81
C PRO A 756 5.28 -11.15 34.24
N MET A 757 5.05 -12.45 34.36
CA MET A 757 3.78 -12.98 34.86
C MET A 757 3.98 -14.26 35.66
N GLU A 758 3.12 -14.44 36.65
CA GLU A 758 3.09 -15.60 37.54
C GLU A 758 1.72 -16.28 37.50
N LEU A 759 1.68 -17.58 37.79
CA LEU A 759 0.44 -18.35 37.76
C LEU A 759 -0.19 -18.33 39.16
N VAL A 760 -1.35 -17.69 39.30
CA VAL A 760 -2.08 -17.62 40.58
C VAL A 760 -3.01 -18.83 40.74
N ARG A 761 -3.77 -19.16 39.69
CA ARG A 761 -4.68 -20.31 39.67
C ARG A 761 -4.92 -20.81 38.25
N ALA A 762 -5.06 -22.12 38.09
CA ALA A 762 -5.66 -22.72 36.90
C ALA A 762 -6.57 -23.88 37.34
N GLY A 763 -7.72 -24.05 36.71
CA GLY A 763 -8.63 -25.12 37.10
C GLY A 763 -9.95 -25.20 36.33
N PRO A 764 -10.64 -26.34 36.46
CA PRO A 764 -11.93 -26.58 35.80
C PRO A 764 -13.03 -25.68 36.38
N LEU A 765 -14.02 -25.39 35.54
CA LEU A 765 -15.27 -24.73 35.89
C LEU A 765 -16.41 -25.77 35.89
N PRO A 766 -17.47 -25.58 36.69
CA PRO A 766 -18.54 -26.57 36.81
C PRO A 766 -19.27 -26.81 35.47
N GLY A 767 -19.69 -28.06 35.26
CA GLY A 767 -20.48 -28.51 34.12
C GLY A 767 -21.35 -29.71 34.49
N ASN A 768 -22.26 -30.11 33.62
CA ASN A 768 -23.21 -31.20 33.87
C ASN A 768 -22.69 -32.60 33.50
N GLY A 769 -21.42 -32.70 33.09
CA GLY A 769 -20.76 -33.94 32.69
C GLY A 769 -21.13 -34.47 31.29
N LYS A 770 -22.01 -33.80 30.55
CA LYS A 770 -22.46 -34.19 29.20
C LYS A 770 -21.95 -33.27 28.09
N SER A 771 -21.36 -32.14 28.45
CA SER A 771 -20.78 -31.13 27.55
C SER A 771 -19.25 -31.19 27.56
N GLU A 772 -18.62 -30.42 26.67
CA GLU A 772 -17.17 -30.24 26.69
C GLU A 772 -16.72 -29.50 27.96
N PRO A 773 -15.78 -30.05 28.75
CA PRO A 773 -15.28 -29.41 29.95
C PRO A 773 -14.67 -28.01 29.68
N ARG A 774 -14.88 -27.10 30.64
CA ARG A 774 -14.40 -25.71 30.60
C ARG A 774 -13.51 -25.42 31.79
N GLY A 775 -12.65 -24.43 31.65
CA GLY A 775 -11.68 -24.03 32.68
C GLY A 775 -11.34 -22.54 32.62
N ALA A 776 -10.64 -22.09 33.66
CA ALA A 776 -10.12 -20.73 33.75
C ALA A 776 -8.63 -20.75 34.14
N LEU A 777 -7.92 -19.70 33.70
CA LEU A 777 -6.50 -19.49 33.91
C LEU A 777 -6.31 -18.07 34.44
N TRP A 778 -5.87 -17.94 35.69
CA TRP A 778 -5.57 -16.69 36.36
C TRP A 778 -4.06 -16.53 36.50
N ALA A 779 -3.52 -15.54 35.79
CA ALA A 779 -2.14 -15.10 35.91
C ALA A 779 -2.07 -13.67 36.48
N GLU A 780 -1.11 -13.43 37.36
CA GLU A 780 -0.71 -12.09 37.77
C GLU A 780 0.30 -11.54 36.75
N ILE A 781 0.16 -10.28 36.36
CA ILE A 781 1.00 -9.63 35.35
C ILE A 781 1.57 -8.34 35.92
N ASN A 782 2.89 -8.28 36.03
CA ASN A 782 3.59 -7.10 36.54
C ASN A 782 3.76 -6.07 35.42
N ASN A 783 3.06 -4.93 35.51
CA ASN A 783 3.09 -3.89 34.48
C ASN A 783 4.25 -2.89 34.61
N GLY A 784 5.14 -3.09 35.60
CA GLY A 784 6.25 -2.20 35.95
C GLY A 784 5.92 -1.18 37.05
N ARG A 785 4.64 -1.04 37.42
CA ARG A 785 4.18 -0.22 38.56
C ARG A 785 3.41 -1.09 39.56
N ASP A 786 2.37 -1.76 39.07
CA ASP A 786 1.44 -2.58 39.85
C ASP A 786 1.33 -4.00 39.30
N ALA A 787 0.74 -4.88 40.11
CA ALA A 787 0.29 -6.20 39.71
C ALA A 787 -1.14 -6.12 39.17
N MET A 788 -1.33 -6.53 37.90
CA MET A 788 -2.66 -6.69 37.30
C MET A 788 -3.05 -8.18 37.27
N GLN A 789 -4.25 -8.47 37.75
CA GLN A 789 -4.81 -9.82 37.82
C GLN A 789 -5.57 -10.16 36.54
N CYS A 790 -5.03 -11.07 35.72
CA CYS A 790 -5.60 -11.45 34.42
C CYS A 790 -6.21 -12.86 34.47
N ILE A 791 -7.54 -12.94 34.38
CA ILE A 791 -8.30 -14.20 34.28
C ILE A 791 -8.75 -14.40 32.84
N ALA A 792 -8.28 -15.50 32.22
CA ALA A 792 -8.69 -15.95 30.89
C ALA A 792 -9.61 -17.18 30.99
N THR A 793 -10.70 -17.22 30.24
CA THR A 793 -11.63 -18.36 30.24
C THR A 793 -12.27 -18.63 28.87
N HIS A 794 -12.94 -19.78 28.76
CA HIS A 794 -13.87 -20.12 27.68
C HIS A 794 -15.09 -20.76 28.34
N LEU A 795 -16.29 -20.24 28.11
CA LEU A 795 -17.51 -20.75 28.75
C LEU A 795 -18.29 -21.72 27.85
N SER A 796 -19.21 -22.47 28.46
CA SER A 796 -20.05 -23.45 27.76
C SER A 796 -20.98 -22.80 26.72
N TYR A 797 -21.32 -23.53 25.66
CA TYR A 797 -22.38 -23.15 24.74
C TYR A 797 -23.77 -23.20 25.40
N TYR A 798 -23.95 -24.02 26.45
CA TYR A 798 -25.24 -24.21 27.14
C TYR A 798 -25.49 -23.11 28.20
N PRO A 799 -26.61 -22.35 28.12
CA PRO A 799 -26.88 -21.24 29.05
C PRO A 799 -26.97 -21.64 30.53
N SER A 800 -27.46 -22.84 30.84
CA SER A 800 -27.55 -23.37 32.21
C SER A 800 -26.18 -23.56 32.83
N GLU A 801 -25.24 -24.16 32.09
CA GLU A 801 -23.86 -24.34 32.52
C GLU A 801 -23.13 -23.01 32.61
N ARG A 802 -23.28 -22.10 31.63
CA ARG A 802 -22.70 -20.76 31.73
C ARG A 802 -23.11 -20.03 32.99
N HIS A 803 -24.32 -20.23 33.49
CA HIS A 803 -24.75 -19.61 34.73
C HIS A 803 -24.00 -20.19 35.94
N LEU A 804 -23.84 -21.51 36.02
CA LEU A 804 -23.01 -22.16 37.06
C LEU A 804 -21.54 -21.70 36.97
N GLN A 805 -20.99 -21.62 35.77
CA GLN A 805 -19.60 -21.23 35.51
C GLN A 805 -19.33 -19.77 35.89
N VAL A 806 -20.23 -18.85 35.52
CA VAL A 806 -20.13 -17.44 35.94
C VAL A 806 -20.32 -17.29 37.45
N ASN A 807 -21.26 -18.01 38.06
CA ASN A 807 -21.44 -17.97 39.51
C ASN A 807 -20.18 -18.48 40.24
N ALA A 808 -19.51 -19.52 39.72
CA ALA A 808 -18.25 -20.05 40.24
C ALA A 808 -17.06 -19.07 40.07
N LEU A 809 -16.96 -18.38 38.93
CA LEU A 809 -15.97 -17.31 38.73
C LEU A 809 -16.17 -16.12 39.68
N LEU A 810 -17.40 -15.89 40.13
CA LEU A 810 -17.77 -14.88 41.13
C LEU A 810 -17.61 -15.34 42.59
N GLN A 811 -17.16 -16.57 42.86
CA GLN A 811 -16.87 -17.05 44.22
C GLN A 811 -15.42 -16.78 44.66
N ASP A 812 -15.16 -17.08 45.92
CA ASP A 812 -13.84 -17.08 46.54
C ASP A 812 -12.87 -18.01 45.79
N GLY A 813 -11.60 -17.60 45.72
CA GLY A 813 -10.58 -18.26 44.91
C GLY A 813 -10.58 -17.87 43.42
N TRP A 814 -11.53 -17.05 42.97
CA TRP A 814 -11.51 -16.40 41.65
C TRP A 814 -11.71 -14.88 41.83
N LEU A 815 -12.79 -14.29 41.34
CA LEU A 815 -12.97 -12.83 41.38
C LEU A 815 -13.12 -12.25 42.79
N ASN A 816 -13.63 -13.03 43.76
CA ASN A 816 -13.76 -12.61 45.16
C ASN A 816 -12.56 -13.02 46.03
N ASP A 817 -11.51 -13.65 45.48
CA ASP A 817 -10.28 -13.89 46.22
C ASP A 817 -9.61 -12.55 46.59
N PRO A 818 -9.09 -12.37 47.82
CA PRO A 818 -8.41 -11.12 48.22
C PRO A 818 -7.20 -10.75 47.34
N ARG A 819 -6.55 -11.74 46.70
CA ARG A 819 -5.46 -11.48 45.72
C ARG A 819 -5.98 -10.94 44.39
N CYS A 820 -7.29 -10.96 44.17
CA CYS A 820 -7.99 -10.43 43.00
C CYS A 820 -8.49 -8.98 43.20
N GLU A 821 -8.04 -8.31 44.26
CA GLU A 821 -8.30 -6.89 44.53
C GLU A 821 -7.47 -5.96 43.63
N GLY A 822 -7.96 -4.74 43.40
CA GLY A 822 -7.31 -3.75 42.54
C GLY A 822 -7.54 -3.96 41.04
N GLN A 823 -6.46 -3.99 40.25
CA GLN A 823 -6.51 -4.02 38.79
C GLN A 823 -6.81 -5.44 38.27
N VAL A 824 -8.09 -5.78 38.10
CA VAL A 824 -8.54 -7.09 37.60
C VAL A 824 -9.09 -7.03 36.17
N VAL A 825 -8.66 -7.95 35.31
CA VAL A 825 -9.19 -8.18 33.96
C VAL A 825 -9.71 -9.60 33.86
N LEU A 826 -10.95 -9.75 33.39
CA LEU A 826 -11.56 -11.02 33.04
C LEU A 826 -11.87 -11.04 31.53
N CYS A 827 -11.31 -11.97 30.79
CA CYS A 827 -11.40 -11.99 29.32
C CYS A 827 -11.55 -13.40 28.74
N GLY A 828 -12.04 -13.47 27.50
CA GLY A 828 -12.24 -14.72 26.78
C GLY A 828 -13.49 -14.78 25.92
N ASP A 829 -13.79 -15.98 25.42
CA ASP A 829 -15.06 -16.31 24.79
C ASP A 829 -16.06 -16.77 25.86
N PHE A 830 -17.08 -15.96 26.09
CA PHE A 830 -18.12 -16.23 27.08
C PHE A 830 -19.31 -16.99 26.50
N ASN A 831 -19.34 -17.26 25.19
CA ASN A 831 -20.48 -17.85 24.48
C ASN A 831 -21.84 -17.16 24.76
N MET A 832 -21.82 -15.91 25.26
CA MET A 832 -22.99 -15.21 25.76
C MET A 832 -23.27 -13.94 24.96
N LEU A 833 -24.55 -13.66 24.74
CA LEU A 833 -24.97 -12.38 24.17
C LEU A 833 -24.96 -11.27 25.23
N PRO A 834 -24.76 -10.00 24.82
CA PRO A 834 -24.88 -8.86 25.71
C PRO A 834 -26.24 -8.85 26.41
N ARG A 835 -26.28 -8.40 27.67
CA ARG A 835 -27.50 -8.32 28.50
C ARG A 835 -28.19 -9.66 28.79
N SER A 836 -27.52 -10.79 28.59
CA SER A 836 -27.95 -12.08 29.15
C SER A 836 -27.88 -12.10 30.69
N ARG A 837 -28.48 -13.10 31.35
CA ARG A 837 -28.43 -13.22 32.83
C ARG A 837 -26.99 -13.28 33.34
N SER A 838 -26.16 -14.13 32.74
CA SER A 838 -24.75 -14.27 33.11
C SER A 838 -23.92 -13.02 32.81
N TYR A 839 -24.21 -12.32 31.70
CA TYR A 839 -23.59 -11.02 31.39
C TYR A 839 -23.88 -9.99 32.50
N ARG A 840 -25.15 -9.85 32.91
CA ARG A 840 -25.53 -8.93 34.00
C ARG A 840 -24.86 -9.30 35.33
N ALA A 841 -24.73 -10.59 35.65
CA ALA A 841 -24.04 -11.04 36.86
C ALA A 841 -22.57 -10.59 36.90
N LEU A 842 -21.84 -10.68 35.78
CA LEU A 842 -20.47 -10.14 35.67
C LEU A 842 -20.45 -8.60 35.74
N CYS A 843 -21.41 -7.93 35.09
CA CYS A 843 -21.51 -6.46 35.07
C CYS A 843 -21.86 -5.83 36.43
N HIS A 844 -22.26 -6.62 37.43
CA HIS A 844 -22.42 -6.15 38.81
C HIS A 844 -21.08 -6.00 39.56
N ARG A 845 -20.01 -6.66 39.12
CA ARG A 845 -18.65 -6.56 39.72
C ARG A 845 -17.63 -5.89 38.79
N LEU A 846 -17.77 -6.04 37.47
CA LEU A 846 -16.81 -5.58 36.47
C LEU A 846 -17.49 -4.72 35.40
N ARG A 847 -16.72 -3.95 34.64
CA ARG A 847 -17.20 -3.08 33.54
C ARG A 847 -16.81 -3.69 32.19
N ASP A 848 -17.74 -3.81 31.25
CA ASP A 848 -17.46 -4.31 29.89
C ASP A 848 -16.77 -3.23 29.04
N ALA A 849 -15.53 -3.48 28.60
CA ALA A 849 -14.80 -2.53 27.79
C ALA A 849 -15.50 -2.22 26.45
N LEU A 850 -16.19 -3.19 25.84
CA LEU A 850 -16.93 -3.00 24.60
C LEU A 850 -18.14 -2.07 24.80
N GLU A 851 -18.86 -2.20 25.92
CA GLU A 851 -19.96 -1.28 26.25
C GLU A 851 -19.42 0.12 26.59
N MET A 852 -18.34 0.23 27.38
CA MET A 852 -17.69 1.50 27.73
C MET A 852 -17.22 2.32 26.52
N SER A 853 -16.80 1.66 25.43
CA SER A 853 -16.36 2.35 24.21
C SER A 853 -17.49 2.63 23.20
N GLY A 854 -18.75 2.36 23.56
CA GLY A 854 -19.89 2.42 22.64
C GLY A 854 -19.93 1.31 21.56
N ASN A 855 -18.99 0.35 21.60
CA ASN A 855 -18.84 -0.71 20.60
C ASN A 855 -19.54 -2.03 21.00
N GLY A 856 -20.36 -2.06 22.05
CA GLY A 856 -21.07 -3.25 22.58
C GLY A 856 -22.08 -3.95 21.64
N ARG A 857 -22.01 -3.68 20.34
CA ARG A 857 -22.75 -4.35 19.26
C ARG A 857 -21.84 -4.88 18.15
N VAL A 858 -20.54 -4.64 18.20
CA VAL A 858 -19.60 -5.17 17.21
C VAL A 858 -19.53 -6.68 17.38
N ARG A 859 -19.61 -7.39 16.25
CA ARG A 859 -19.74 -8.85 16.23
C ARG A 859 -18.34 -9.47 16.22
N THR A 860 -18.08 -10.39 17.13
CA THR A 860 -16.79 -11.06 17.31
C THR A 860 -16.79 -12.44 16.67
N TRP A 861 -17.90 -13.20 16.72
CA TRP A 861 -18.04 -14.51 16.08
C TRP A 861 -18.75 -14.42 14.73
N MET A 862 -18.12 -14.94 13.67
CA MET A 862 -18.59 -15.03 12.28
C MET A 862 -19.15 -13.75 11.64
N GLY A 863 -18.97 -12.59 12.27
CA GLY A 863 -19.72 -11.37 11.92
C GLY A 863 -21.24 -11.51 12.18
N LEU A 864 -21.64 -12.38 13.12
CA LEU A 864 -23.01 -12.69 13.52
C LEU A 864 -23.33 -12.25 14.97
N ALA A 865 -22.49 -12.58 15.94
CA ALA A 865 -22.73 -12.33 17.37
C ALA A 865 -21.52 -11.72 18.09
N CYS A 866 -21.73 -11.05 19.22
CA CYS A 866 -20.69 -10.67 20.18
C CYS A 866 -20.66 -11.72 21.28
N LEU A 867 -19.57 -12.49 21.37
CA LEU A 867 -19.37 -13.59 22.33
C LEU A 867 -18.06 -13.43 23.12
N ASP A 868 -17.09 -12.71 22.57
CA ASP A 868 -15.78 -12.45 23.15
C ASP A 868 -15.78 -11.10 23.90
N TYR A 869 -15.29 -11.08 25.14
CA TYR A 869 -15.34 -9.89 26.00
C TYR A 869 -14.03 -9.66 26.74
N ILE A 870 -13.80 -8.40 27.11
CA ILE A 870 -12.78 -7.99 28.10
C ILE A 870 -13.51 -7.14 29.15
N PHE A 871 -13.69 -7.71 30.33
CA PHE A 871 -14.23 -7.04 31.52
C PHE A 871 -13.10 -6.50 32.38
N ILE A 872 -13.25 -5.29 32.91
CA ILE A 872 -12.25 -4.62 33.76
C ILE A 872 -12.83 -4.23 35.13
N GLY A 873 -12.02 -4.36 36.18
CA GLY A 873 -12.32 -3.92 37.54
C GLY A 873 -11.29 -2.89 38.07
N GLY A 874 -11.47 -2.44 39.30
CA GLY A 874 -10.67 -1.36 39.89
C GLY A 874 -10.76 -0.05 39.09
N ASP A 875 -9.76 0.81 39.24
CA ASP A 875 -9.74 2.17 38.69
C ASP A 875 -9.28 2.27 37.22
N MET A 876 -9.05 1.14 36.55
CA MET A 876 -8.58 1.08 35.17
C MET A 876 -9.48 1.85 34.19
N ILE A 877 -8.88 2.46 33.16
CA ILE A 877 -9.58 3.31 32.18
C ILE A 877 -9.45 2.72 30.78
N VAL A 878 -10.56 2.41 30.13
CA VAL A 878 -10.56 2.05 28.70
C VAL A 878 -10.22 3.28 27.86
N ARG A 879 -9.09 3.25 27.15
CA ARG A 879 -8.67 4.32 26.22
C ARG A 879 -9.18 4.09 24.80
N CYS A 880 -9.14 2.85 24.33
CA CYS A 880 -9.57 2.46 22.99
C CYS A 880 -9.99 0.99 22.98
N VAL A 881 -10.95 0.63 22.12
CA VAL A 881 -11.36 -0.75 21.86
C VAL A 881 -11.49 -0.97 20.35
N ASN A 882 -10.90 -2.06 19.86
CA ASN A 882 -10.90 -2.42 18.45
C ASN A 882 -11.20 -3.91 18.27
N VAL A 883 -12.18 -4.24 17.43
CA VAL A 883 -12.49 -5.62 17.02
C VAL A 883 -12.10 -5.77 15.56
N VAL A 884 -11.06 -6.56 15.29
CA VAL A 884 -10.39 -6.51 13.98
C VAL A 884 -11.09 -7.41 12.96
N GLN A 885 -11.76 -6.80 11.99
CA GLN A 885 -12.45 -7.49 10.90
C GLN A 885 -11.80 -7.25 9.53
N ASN A 886 -10.67 -7.90 9.25
CA ASN A 886 -10.01 -7.86 7.93
C ASN A 886 -9.90 -9.26 7.33
N HIS A 887 -9.40 -9.38 6.10
CA HIS A 887 -9.23 -10.67 5.42
C HIS A 887 -8.34 -11.65 6.19
N LEU A 888 -7.30 -11.19 6.91
CA LEU A 888 -6.45 -12.09 7.68
C LEU A 888 -7.21 -12.65 8.89
N THR A 889 -7.93 -11.83 9.66
CA THR A 889 -8.69 -12.33 10.82
C THR A 889 -9.84 -13.24 10.37
N ARG A 890 -10.58 -12.88 9.32
CA ARG A 890 -11.61 -13.72 8.66
C ARG A 890 -11.09 -15.06 8.13
N LEU A 891 -9.80 -15.15 7.80
CA LEU A 891 -9.16 -16.38 7.34
C LEU A 891 -8.57 -17.20 8.50
N ALA A 892 -8.12 -16.55 9.57
CA ALA A 892 -7.34 -17.17 10.63
C ALA A 892 -8.20 -17.89 11.69
N SER A 893 -9.38 -17.36 12.01
CA SER A 893 -10.37 -17.94 12.93
C SER A 893 -11.78 -17.57 12.44
N ASP A 894 -12.82 -18.23 12.96
CA ASP A 894 -14.21 -17.78 12.82
C ASP A 894 -14.58 -16.70 13.85
N HIS A 895 -13.79 -16.54 14.92
CA HIS A 895 -13.78 -15.37 15.80
C HIS A 895 -12.87 -14.24 15.28
N TYR A 896 -13.06 -13.04 15.81
CA TYR A 896 -12.22 -11.85 15.60
C TYR A 896 -11.57 -11.41 16.91
N PRO A 897 -10.28 -11.01 16.91
CA PRO A 897 -9.61 -10.59 18.13
C PRO A 897 -10.22 -9.27 18.63
N VAL A 898 -10.50 -9.23 19.93
CA VAL A 898 -10.92 -8.02 20.65
C VAL A 898 -9.69 -7.45 21.33
N ILE A 899 -9.36 -6.19 21.02
CA ILE A 899 -8.19 -5.48 21.53
C ILE A 899 -8.67 -4.30 22.37
N VAL A 900 -8.08 -4.11 23.54
CA VAL A 900 -8.37 -2.99 24.44
C VAL A 900 -7.05 -2.33 24.84
N ASP A 901 -6.97 -1.01 24.67
CA ASP A 901 -5.91 -0.19 25.27
C ASP A 901 -6.40 0.28 26.65
N ILE A 902 -5.77 -0.22 27.71
CA ILE A 902 -6.11 0.08 29.10
C ILE A 902 -5.10 1.09 29.63
N GLY A 903 -5.61 2.24 30.08
CA GLY A 903 -4.87 3.17 30.91
C GLY A 903 -4.84 2.68 32.35
N VAL A 904 -3.63 2.66 32.91
CA VAL A 904 -3.31 2.25 34.28
C VAL A 904 -2.92 3.49 35.08
#